data_AF-K1SFM6-F1
#
_entry.id   AF-K1SFM6-F1
#
_cell.length_a   1.000
_cell.length_b   1.000
_cell.length_c   1.000
_cell.angle_alpha   90.00
_cell.angle_beta   90.00
_cell.angle_gamma   90.00
#
_symmetry.space_group_name_H-M   'P 1'
#
loop_
_entity.id
_entity.type
_entity.pdbx_description
1 polymer ?
#
loop_
_entity_poly.entity_id
_entity_poly.type
_entity_poly.pdbx_seq_one_letter_code
_entity_poly.pdbx_strand_id
1 'polypeptide(L)'
;MQGIKLKDFQINTVNKLLDATSIGSKKEVLLQAPTGSGKTIILLSYIEEYLKENNKVIFVWLTPGKGDLEEQSRKKMVKFLPHHNTKNIQDVLLQGFDAKDTAFINWETITKKGNNALKEAERKNLYERVHEAHNNGYKFIIIVDEEHLNKTVKAEAIIEYMNPEYIVRVSATTKTNKEAEFIKIDELEVINAGLITRALYINENVSNESTLSNEHEYLLELAINKRKAIKEEYLKLGIQVNPLIIIQVPSKSDDLIKQIEKILEEKEYSYDRQNLAIWLSDRKENIEDIENNESNQAILIMKQAISTGWDCPRAKILVKLRDNMSEDFETQTIGRIRRMPQAHHYDNVLLDNCYLYTFDEKYEQSVKQELGSNAYDTKVVFLKNEYKNFSLKKITFDNAFDGFDERQTFNILHNYYIEKYNLTNNKKNNKTILEANGYVFKDTIDNYIVQDKIVRINSDELQNANRIKVSSTVSTNKNGFELRHSINVISSKIGMRYDRTRLMLERMFFRGKLFTKKFVDLSLIEFYAFVINNEDILKHDFQEAVSQKSRQMKMKFDELKILDWKAPEMDYIKYDPKMKDTTIYEKSIYMNYPNSTIKSKSERMFEFFCEHNENIKWFYKNGESSSDYFSIVYVDAVNHKWHFYPDFIVCDKDNKIWIIETKGGESTTGESKNIDIKVENKFEALKEYANEYNVNWGFVRDYDKNDSLYLCNTEYTEVMENDDWILLKEIFK
;
A
#
# COMPACT_ATOMS: atom_id res chain seq x y z
N MET A 1 -7.85 5.72 15.78
CA MET A 1 -9.05 5.07 15.22
C MET A 1 -9.55 3.93 16.11
N GLN A 2 -10.86 3.88 16.38
CA GLN A 2 -11.51 2.79 17.10
C GLN A 2 -11.89 1.64 16.15
N GLY A 3 -11.61 0.39 16.54
CA GLY A 3 -12.13 -0.80 15.83
C GLY A 3 -11.52 -1.12 14.46
N ILE A 4 -10.47 -0.42 14.03
CA ILE A 4 -9.75 -0.71 12.78
C ILE A 4 -8.24 -0.76 13.06
N LYS A 5 -7.59 -1.82 12.56
CA LYS A 5 -6.13 -1.91 12.44
C LYS A 5 -5.73 -1.61 11.00
N LEU A 6 -4.88 -0.60 10.80
CA LEU A 6 -4.32 -0.27 9.49
C LEU A 6 -3.39 -1.38 9.00
N LYS A 7 -3.37 -1.59 7.69
CA LYS A 7 -2.39 -2.43 6.99
C LYS A 7 -1.08 -1.65 6.79
N ASP A 8 0.04 -2.34 6.60
CA ASP A 8 1.38 -1.72 6.53
C ASP A 8 1.49 -0.65 5.43
N PHE A 9 0.97 -0.93 4.24
CA PHE A 9 0.95 0.05 3.15
C PHE A 9 0.13 1.31 3.49
N GLN A 10 -0.95 1.17 4.28
CA GLN A 10 -1.79 2.28 4.72
C GLN A 10 -1.02 3.14 5.73
N ILE A 11 -0.30 2.51 6.68
CA ILE A 11 0.57 3.21 7.65
C ILE A 11 1.66 3.97 6.90
N ASN A 12 2.34 3.32 5.95
CA ASN A 12 3.36 3.95 5.12
C ASN A 12 2.81 5.14 4.32
N THR A 13 1.58 5.02 3.80
CA THR A 13 0.92 6.12 3.08
C THR A 13 0.60 7.29 4.01
N VAL A 14 0.08 7.02 5.22
CA VAL A 14 -0.17 8.06 6.23
C VAL A 14 1.12 8.79 6.59
N ASN A 15 2.23 8.06 6.78
CA ASN A 15 3.53 8.67 7.07
C ASN A 15 4.00 9.56 5.92
N LYS A 16 3.92 9.10 4.66
CA LYS A 16 4.27 9.92 3.49
C LYS A 16 3.41 11.19 3.38
N LEU A 17 2.12 11.10 3.69
CA LEU A 17 1.22 12.26 3.72
C LEU A 17 1.63 13.25 4.81
N LEU A 18 1.93 12.77 6.03
CA LEU A 18 2.42 13.61 7.12
C LEU A 18 3.72 14.30 6.73
N ASP A 19 4.69 13.58 6.16
CA ASP A 19 5.96 14.15 5.72
C ASP A 19 5.75 15.25 4.67
N ALA A 20 4.98 14.95 3.63
CA ALA A 20 4.69 15.89 2.55
C ALA A 20 3.97 17.15 3.02
N THR A 21 3.13 17.04 4.06
CA THR A 21 2.33 18.14 4.60
C THR A 21 2.91 18.77 5.86
N SER A 22 4.18 18.47 6.17
CA SER A 22 4.84 19.06 7.34
C SER A 22 6.21 19.62 7.03
N ILE A 23 7.02 18.85 6.29
CA ILE A 23 8.38 19.21 5.89
C ILE A 23 8.54 19.34 4.37
N GLY A 24 7.52 18.93 3.62
CA GLY A 24 7.52 19.01 2.16
C GLY A 24 7.62 20.46 1.67
N SER A 25 8.36 20.65 0.59
CA SER A 25 8.49 21.97 -0.06
C SER A 25 7.33 22.31 -0.99
N LYS A 26 6.47 21.33 -1.29
CA LYS A 26 5.38 21.45 -2.25
C LYS A 26 4.05 21.64 -1.53
N LYS A 27 3.29 22.65 -1.98
CA LYS A 27 1.95 22.96 -1.46
C LYS A 27 0.91 21.88 -1.80
N GLU A 28 1.08 21.19 -2.92
CA GLU A 28 0.14 20.20 -3.42
C GLU A 28 0.72 18.79 -3.34
N VAL A 29 -0.10 17.86 -2.85
CA VAL A 29 0.20 16.43 -2.74
C VAL A 29 -0.85 15.66 -3.54
N LEU A 30 -0.40 14.91 -4.54
CA LEU A 30 -1.20 14.02 -5.37
C LEU A 30 -1.09 12.59 -4.82
N LEU A 31 -2.17 12.10 -4.21
CA LEU A 31 -2.29 10.72 -3.76
C LEU A 31 -3.04 9.88 -4.79
N GLN A 32 -2.29 9.01 -5.49
CA GLN A 32 -2.88 7.94 -6.29
C GLN A 32 -3.10 6.70 -5.42
N ALA A 33 -4.36 6.34 -5.20
CA ALA A 33 -4.74 5.18 -4.42
C ALA A 33 -5.71 4.31 -5.23
N PRO A 34 -5.46 2.99 -5.41
CA PRO A 34 -6.40 2.09 -6.09
C PRO A 34 -7.78 2.10 -5.41
N THR A 35 -8.84 1.87 -6.18
CA THR A 35 -10.18 1.73 -5.61
C THR A 35 -10.24 0.53 -4.68
N GLY A 36 -10.80 0.68 -3.48
CA GLY A 36 -10.84 -0.39 -2.47
C GLY A 36 -9.64 -0.44 -1.51
N SER A 37 -8.60 0.39 -1.72
CA SER A 37 -7.44 0.50 -0.82
C SER A 37 -7.73 1.08 0.58
N GLY A 38 -8.96 1.53 0.81
CA GLY A 38 -9.34 2.20 2.06
C GLY A 38 -8.95 3.67 2.13
N LYS A 39 -8.99 4.40 0.99
CA LYS A 39 -8.66 5.84 0.89
C LYS A 39 -9.21 6.68 2.04
N THR A 40 -10.51 6.55 2.33
CA THR A 40 -11.13 7.31 3.42
C THR A 40 -10.48 7.00 4.76
N ILE A 41 -10.17 5.73 5.05
CA ILE A 41 -9.53 5.32 6.30
C ILE A 41 -8.09 5.88 6.40
N ILE A 42 -7.34 5.85 5.29
CA ILE A 42 -6.00 6.44 5.19
C ILE A 42 -6.06 7.94 5.53
N LEU A 43 -6.96 8.68 4.87
CA LEU A 43 -7.10 10.11 5.06
C LEU A 43 -7.58 10.47 6.47
N LEU A 44 -8.52 9.71 7.04
CA LEU A 44 -8.96 9.91 8.42
C LEU A 44 -7.82 9.66 9.43
N SER A 45 -7.02 8.61 9.21
CA SER A 45 -5.83 8.38 10.05
C SER A 45 -4.79 9.48 9.88
N TYR A 46 -4.60 10.01 8.68
CA TYR A 46 -3.74 11.16 8.43
C TYR A 46 -4.23 12.40 9.20
N ILE A 47 -5.53 12.71 9.16
CA ILE A 47 -6.12 13.81 9.93
C ILE A 47 -5.91 13.62 11.44
N GLU A 48 -6.23 12.43 11.97
CA GLU A 48 -6.05 12.11 13.40
C GLU A 48 -4.60 12.30 13.84
N GLU A 49 -3.64 11.80 13.06
CA GLU A 49 -2.23 11.94 13.38
C GLU A 49 -1.73 13.38 13.24
N TYR A 50 -2.15 14.11 12.21
CA TYR A 50 -1.75 15.51 12.00
C TYR A 50 -2.25 16.42 13.14
N LEU A 51 -3.50 16.24 13.56
CA LEU A 51 -4.14 17.06 14.62
C LEU A 51 -3.61 16.77 16.03
N LYS A 52 -2.88 15.68 16.27
CA LYS A 52 -2.21 15.44 17.56
C LYS A 52 -1.13 16.48 17.85
N GLU A 53 -0.41 16.93 16.83
CA GLU A 53 0.69 17.90 16.97
C GLU A 53 0.24 19.33 16.62
N ASN A 54 -0.95 19.51 16.02
CA ASN A 54 -1.42 20.81 15.52
C ASN A 54 -2.79 21.20 16.07
N ASN A 55 -2.76 22.20 16.95
CA ASN A 55 -3.96 22.65 17.65
C ASN A 55 -4.67 23.82 16.96
N LYS A 56 -4.12 24.39 15.87
CA LYS A 56 -4.70 25.53 15.15
C LYS A 56 -4.90 25.24 13.67
N VAL A 57 -5.23 23.99 13.34
CA VAL A 57 -5.45 23.57 11.96
C VAL A 57 -6.88 23.10 11.79
N ILE A 58 -7.46 23.44 10.65
CA ILE A 58 -8.77 23.02 10.19
C ILE A 58 -8.56 22.18 8.94
N PHE A 59 -9.16 21.00 8.93
CA PHE A 59 -9.26 20.19 7.72
C PHE A 59 -10.56 20.52 6.99
N VAL A 60 -10.47 20.69 5.67
CA VAL A 60 -11.65 20.81 4.80
C VAL A 60 -11.59 19.68 3.78
N TRP A 61 -12.55 18.77 3.87
CA TRP A 61 -12.73 17.67 2.94
C TRP A 61 -13.73 18.07 1.86
N LEU A 62 -13.22 18.26 0.65
CA LEU A 62 -13.99 18.61 -0.53
C LEU A 62 -14.32 17.37 -1.35
N THR A 63 -15.61 17.16 -1.63
CA THR A 63 -16.11 16.13 -2.54
C THR A 63 -16.97 16.75 -3.64
N PRO A 64 -17.07 16.10 -4.82
CA PRO A 64 -18.07 16.46 -5.82
C PRO A 64 -19.48 16.18 -5.28
N GLY A 65 -20.47 16.88 -5.81
CA GLY A 65 -21.82 16.88 -5.26
C GLY A 65 -22.76 15.79 -5.72
N LYS A 66 -22.25 14.80 -6.45
CA LYS A 66 -23.01 13.60 -6.75
C LYS A 66 -22.93 12.64 -5.56
N GLY A 67 -24.08 12.41 -4.93
CA GLY A 67 -24.31 11.23 -4.11
C GLY A 67 -23.82 11.22 -2.67
N ASP A 68 -23.87 12.39 -2.02
CA ASP A 68 -23.65 12.55 -0.58
C ASP A 68 -22.31 11.95 -0.10
N LEU A 69 -21.27 12.05 -0.94
CA LEU A 69 -19.92 11.53 -0.68
C LEU A 69 -19.30 12.18 0.57
N GLU A 70 -19.57 13.47 0.78
CA GLU A 70 -19.20 14.24 1.95
C GLU A 70 -19.77 13.60 3.22
N GLU A 71 -21.05 13.22 3.18
CA GLU A 71 -21.77 12.71 4.35
C GLU A 71 -21.35 11.27 4.66
N GLN A 72 -21.04 10.47 3.64
CA GLN A 72 -20.48 9.12 3.83
C GLN A 72 -19.10 9.18 4.49
N SER A 73 -18.23 10.08 4.04
CA SER A 73 -16.90 10.27 4.61
C SER A 73 -17.01 10.77 6.06
N ARG A 74 -17.95 11.69 6.31
CA ARG A 74 -18.28 12.16 7.67
C ARG A 74 -18.79 11.05 8.57
N LYS A 75 -19.71 10.20 8.11
CA LYS A 75 -20.22 9.04 8.86
C LYS A 75 -19.09 8.07 9.25
N LYS A 76 -18.13 7.84 8.36
CA LYS A 76 -16.93 7.04 8.68
C LYS A 76 -16.07 7.72 9.75
N MET A 77 -15.88 9.03 9.69
CA MET A 77 -15.17 9.78 10.73
C MET A 77 -15.86 9.65 12.09
N VAL A 78 -17.18 9.89 12.16
CA VAL A 78 -17.95 9.75 13.41
C VAL A 78 -17.84 8.34 13.98
N LYS A 79 -17.87 7.31 13.10
CA LYS A 79 -17.74 5.90 13.50
C LYS A 79 -16.35 5.56 14.05
N PHE A 80 -15.28 5.98 13.38
CA PHE A 80 -13.91 5.54 13.70
C PHE A 80 -13.11 6.53 14.56
N LEU A 81 -13.53 7.79 14.61
CA LEU A 81 -12.92 8.91 15.33
C LEU A 81 -13.98 9.73 16.10
N PRO A 82 -14.74 9.11 17.02
CA PRO A 82 -15.87 9.77 17.69
C PRO A 82 -15.47 10.97 18.58
N HIS A 83 -14.18 11.12 18.89
CA HIS A 83 -13.65 12.22 19.71
C HIS A 83 -13.21 13.43 18.86
N HIS A 84 -13.40 13.41 17.55
CA HIS A 84 -13.04 14.51 16.67
C HIS A 84 -14.28 15.30 16.24
N ASN A 85 -14.12 16.61 16.16
CA ASN A 85 -15.18 17.50 15.73
C ASN A 85 -15.35 17.41 14.20
N THR A 86 -16.58 17.12 13.77
CA THR A 86 -16.95 17.12 12.35
C THR A 86 -17.99 18.19 12.11
N LYS A 87 -17.84 18.95 11.03
CA LYS A 87 -18.85 19.92 10.58
C LYS A 87 -19.28 19.62 9.15
N ASN A 88 -20.53 19.85 8.82
CA ASN A 88 -20.98 19.97 7.43
C ASN A 88 -20.99 21.45 6.99
N ILE A 89 -21.39 21.72 5.75
CA ILE A 89 -21.44 23.10 5.25
C ILE A 89 -22.39 24.01 6.06
N GLN A 90 -23.53 23.48 6.53
CA GLN A 90 -24.50 24.27 7.32
C GLN A 90 -23.93 24.64 8.70
N ASP A 91 -23.25 23.69 9.35
CA ASP A 91 -22.56 23.92 10.61
C ASP A 91 -21.50 25.01 10.47
N VAL A 92 -20.70 24.96 9.40
CA VAL A 92 -19.68 25.99 9.09
C VAL A 92 -20.32 27.36 8.88
N LEU A 93 -21.44 27.44 8.15
CA LEU A 93 -22.11 28.71 7.88
C LEU A 93 -22.71 29.34 9.15
N LEU A 94 -23.21 28.52 10.08
CA LEU A 94 -23.86 28.97 11.31
C LEU A 94 -22.87 29.27 12.44
N GLN A 95 -21.86 28.43 12.62
CA GLN A 95 -20.97 28.44 13.79
C GLN A 95 -19.54 28.85 13.45
N GLY A 96 -19.17 28.88 12.17
CA GLY A 96 -17.80 29.08 11.73
C GLY A 96 -16.91 27.86 11.98
N PHE A 97 -15.61 28.09 11.98
CA PHE A 97 -14.61 27.05 12.22
C PHE A 97 -13.98 27.19 13.60
N ASP A 98 -13.75 26.05 14.24
CA ASP A 98 -13.03 25.92 15.50
C ASP A 98 -11.71 25.15 15.29
N ALA A 99 -10.83 25.26 16.28
CA ALA A 99 -9.59 24.51 16.32
C ALA A 99 -9.84 22.99 16.20
N LYS A 100 -9.09 22.33 15.30
CA LYS A 100 -9.16 20.88 15.03
C LYS A 100 -10.45 20.40 14.37
N ASP A 101 -11.27 21.29 13.83
CA ASP A 101 -12.43 20.88 13.05
C ASP A 101 -12.02 20.15 11.76
N THR A 102 -12.84 19.17 11.38
CA THR A 102 -12.85 18.62 10.03
C THR A 102 -14.20 18.90 9.38
N ALA A 103 -14.21 19.78 8.38
CA ALA A 103 -15.41 20.17 7.65
C ALA A 103 -15.57 19.33 6.37
N PHE A 104 -16.70 18.65 6.22
CA PHE A 104 -17.05 17.89 5.01
C PHE A 104 -17.97 18.73 4.14
N ILE A 105 -17.46 19.17 2.99
CA ILE A 105 -18.12 20.14 2.13
C ILE A 105 -18.24 19.60 0.70
N ASN A 106 -19.49 19.59 0.23
CA ASN A 106 -19.82 19.42 -1.17
C ASN A 106 -19.68 20.76 -1.90
N TRP A 107 -18.74 20.88 -2.83
CA TRP A 107 -18.49 22.16 -3.50
C TRP A 107 -19.57 22.51 -4.54
N GLU A 108 -20.34 21.53 -5.03
CA GLU A 108 -21.42 21.79 -6.01
C GLU A 108 -22.63 22.49 -5.37
N THR A 109 -22.89 22.26 -4.09
CA THR A 109 -23.96 22.98 -3.37
C THR A 109 -23.68 24.48 -3.35
N ILE A 110 -22.40 24.86 -3.29
CA ILE A 110 -21.92 26.25 -3.29
C ILE A 110 -21.88 26.84 -4.72
N THR A 111 -21.83 26.02 -5.77
CA THR A 111 -21.46 26.46 -7.14
C THR A 111 -22.47 26.18 -8.27
N LYS A 112 -23.48 25.31 -8.07
CA LYS A 112 -24.52 24.98 -9.07
C LYS A 112 -25.50 26.14 -9.33
N LYS A 113 -25.87 26.36 -10.60
CA LYS A 113 -26.88 27.36 -11.03
C LYS A 113 -28.30 26.95 -10.59
N GLY A 114 -29.00 27.85 -9.90
CA GLY A 114 -30.41 27.71 -9.48
C GLY A 114 -30.66 28.37 -8.12
N ASN A 115 -31.54 29.39 -8.06
CA ASN A 115 -31.74 30.36 -6.97
C ASN A 115 -30.47 31.08 -6.48
N ASN A 116 -30.04 32.08 -7.25
CA ASN A 116 -28.75 32.77 -7.08
C ASN A 116 -28.62 33.60 -5.79
N ALA A 117 -29.70 34.15 -5.24
CA ALA A 117 -29.61 35.09 -4.10
C ALA A 117 -29.26 34.39 -2.77
N LEU A 118 -29.89 33.25 -2.48
CA LEU A 118 -29.57 32.44 -1.29
C LEU A 118 -28.15 31.87 -1.37
N LYS A 119 -27.70 31.46 -2.56
CA LYS A 119 -26.35 30.90 -2.77
C LYS A 119 -25.24 31.94 -2.74
N GLU A 120 -25.48 33.16 -3.23
CA GLU A 120 -24.53 34.26 -3.06
C GLU A 120 -24.38 34.66 -1.59
N ALA A 121 -25.48 34.67 -0.82
CA ALA A 121 -25.43 34.92 0.62
C ALA A 121 -24.67 33.80 1.36
N GLU A 122 -24.94 32.53 1.07
CA GLU A 122 -24.21 31.39 1.63
C GLU A 122 -22.71 31.42 1.26
N ARG A 123 -22.38 31.76 0.00
CA ARG A 123 -20.99 31.88 -0.44
C ARG A 123 -20.27 33.05 0.23
N LYS A 124 -20.91 34.22 0.34
CA LYS A 124 -20.37 35.38 1.09
C LYS A 124 -20.19 35.04 2.57
N ASN A 125 -21.14 34.33 3.16
CA ASN A 125 -21.07 33.90 4.56
C ASN A 125 -19.95 32.87 4.78
N LEU A 126 -19.76 31.89 3.87
CA LEU A 126 -18.60 30.99 3.94
C LEU A 126 -17.28 31.76 3.87
N TYR A 127 -17.22 32.76 3.01
CA TYR A 127 -16.06 33.62 2.86
C TYR A 127 -15.77 34.43 4.14
N GLU A 128 -16.79 35.00 4.76
CA GLU A 128 -16.69 35.65 6.07
C GLU A 128 -16.18 34.67 7.14
N ARG A 129 -16.74 33.46 7.22
CA ARG A 129 -16.33 32.43 8.19
C ARG A 129 -14.87 31.99 8.02
N VAL A 130 -14.39 31.89 6.78
CA VAL A 130 -12.98 31.59 6.48
C VAL A 130 -12.08 32.77 6.87
N HIS A 131 -12.51 34.00 6.62
CA HIS A 131 -11.75 35.19 7.03
C HIS A 131 -11.65 35.29 8.56
N GLU A 132 -12.74 35.03 9.29
CA GLU A 132 -12.76 34.92 10.75
C GLU A 132 -11.80 33.84 11.24
N ALA A 133 -11.77 32.67 10.60
CA ALA A 133 -10.84 31.58 10.94
C ALA A 133 -9.37 31.98 10.78
N HIS A 134 -9.02 32.66 9.68
CA HIS A 134 -7.67 33.22 9.48
C HIS A 134 -7.33 34.29 10.53
N ASN A 135 -8.28 35.16 10.88
CA ASN A 135 -8.09 36.17 11.93
C ASN A 135 -7.88 35.54 13.32
N ASN A 136 -8.47 34.37 13.58
CA ASN A 136 -8.23 33.57 14.79
C ASN A 136 -6.88 32.80 14.74
N GLY A 137 -6.15 32.92 13.64
CA GLY A 137 -4.84 32.29 13.42
C GLY A 137 -4.93 30.80 13.10
N TYR A 138 -6.07 30.34 12.56
CA TYR A 138 -6.21 28.97 12.07
C TYR A 138 -5.62 28.83 10.67
N LYS A 139 -5.03 27.67 10.38
CA LYS A 139 -4.56 27.29 9.06
C LYS A 139 -5.45 26.21 8.45
N PHE A 140 -5.57 26.20 7.14
CA PHE A 140 -6.38 25.23 6.42
C PHE A 140 -5.53 24.18 5.73
N ILE A 141 -5.95 22.92 5.82
CA ILE A 141 -5.50 21.83 4.94
C ILE A 141 -6.72 21.31 4.20
N ILE A 142 -6.62 21.27 2.87
CA ILE A 142 -7.73 20.84 2.03
C ILE A 142 -7.45 19.46 1.50
N ILE A 143 -8.39 18.55 1.68
CA ILE A 143 -8.42 17.23 1.05
C ILE A 143 -9.42 17.31 -0.09
N VAL A 144 -8.99 17.00 -1.31
CA VAL A 144 -9.83 16.98 -2.51
C VAL A 144 -9.99 15.53 -2.94
N ASP A 145 -11.12 14.92 -2.63
CA ASP A 145 -11.41 13.52 -2.97
C ASP A 145 -12.10 13.42 -4.33
N GLU A 146 -11.71 12.43 -5.13
CA GLU A 146 -12.04 12.32 -6.57
C GLU A 146 -11.59 13.51 -7.41
N GLU A 147 -10.30 13.84 -7.35
CA GLU A 147 -9.68 14.97 -8.06
C GLU A 147 -10.10 15.09 -9.54
N HIS A 148 -10.22 13.97 -10.28
CA HIS A 148 -10.58 13.98 -11.70
C HIS A 148 -11.96 14.62 -11.97
N LEU A 149 -12.87 14.61 -10.98
CA LEU A 149 -14.17 15.27 -11.05
C LEU A 149 -14.14 16.71 -10.53
N ASN A 150 -13.10 17.08 -9.76
CA ASN A 150 -13.00 18.37 -9.06
C ASN A 150 -12.21 19.44 -9.81
N LYS A 151 -11.67 19.15 -11.00
CA LYS A 151 -10.97 20.15 -11.85
C LYS A 151 -11.93 21.12 -12.53
N THR A 152 -12.67 21.89 -11.74
CA THR A 152 -13.49 22.99 -12.24
C THR A 152 -12.98 24.32 -11.71
N VAL A 153 -13.08 25.37 -12.53
CA VAL A 153 -12.68 26.74 -12.17
C VAL A 153 -13.33 27.21 -10.85
N LYS A 154 -14.53 26.72 -10.54
CA LYS A 154 -15.26 27.11 -9.34
C LYS A 154 -14.78 26.37 -8.08
N ALA A 155 -14.39 25.10 -8.20
CA ALA A 155 -13.82 24.35 -7.09
C ALA A 155 -12.45 24.93 -6.70
N GLU A 156 -11.61 25.23 -7.69
CA GLU A 156 -10.31 25.89 -7.46
C GLU A 156 -10.47 27.28 -6.82
N ALA A 157 -11.48 28.06 -7.21
CA ALA A 157 -11.74 29.35 -6.57
C ALA A 157 -12.09 29.25 -5.07
N ILE A 158 -12.72 28.15 -4.63
CA ILE A 158 -12.98 27.90 -3.20
C ILE A 158 -11.68 27.53 -2.48
N ILE A 159 -10.86 26.68 -3.10
CA ILE A 159 -9.55 26.27 -2.59
C ILE A 159 -8.62 27.49 -2.45
N GLU A 160 -8.52 28.33 -3.48
CA GLU A 160 -7.72 29.56 -3.45
C GLU A 160 -8.19 30.50 -2.33
N TYR A 161 -9.50 30.68 -2.19
CA TYR A 161 -10.08 31.55 -1.17
C TYR A 161 -9.77 31.09 0.26
N MET A 162 -9.85 29.78 0.50
CA MET A 162 -9.49 29.17 1.78
C MET A 162 -8.02 29.41 2.15
N ASN A 163 -7.17 29.75 1.18
CA ASN A 163 -5.73 29.96 1.31
C ASN A 163 -5.05 28.85 2.16
N PRO A 164 -5.14 27.58 1.72
CA PRO A 164 -4.62 26.46 2.48
C PRO A 164 -3.10 26.48 2.54
N GLU A 165 -2.57 25.89 3.61
CA GLU A 165 -1.14 25.58 3.74
C GLU A 165 -0.78 24.41 2.82
N TYR A 166 -1.64 23.39 2.78
CA TYR A 166 -1.46 22.20 1.93
C TYR A 166 -2.78 21.77 1.26
N ILE A 167 -2.65 21.20 0.07
CA ILE A 167 -3.75 20.61 -0.70
C ILE A 167 -3.40 19.14 -0.98
N VAL A 168 -4.19 18.22 -0.44
CA VAL A 168 -4.05 16.77 -0.68
C VAL A 168 -5.13 16.35 -1.66
N ARG A 169 -4.77 16.12 -2.92
CA ARG A 169 -5.69 15.65 -3.95
C ARG A 169 -5.60 14.14 -4.09
N VAL A 170 -6.74 13.47 -4.08
CA VAL A 170 -6.83 12.02 -4.01
C VAL A 170 -7.65 11.49 -5.16
N SER A 171 -7.16 10.49 -5.88
CA SER A 171 -7.96 9.77 -6.87
C SER A 171 -7.42 8.38 -7.18
N ALA A 172 -8.21 7.59 -7.92
CA ALA A 172 -7.78 6.30 -8.45
C ALA A 172 -6.84 6.48 -9.65
N THR A 173 -7.10 7.54 -10.42
CA THR A 173 -6.33 7.92 -11.60
C THR A 173 -5.89 9.37 -11.44
N THR A 174 -4.59 9.60 -11.36
CA THR A 174 -4.01 10.95 -11.33
C THR A 174 -2.90 11.04 -12.36
N LYS A 175 -2.84 12.15 -13.10
CA LYS A 175 -1.71 12.45 -13.96
C LYS A 175 -0.63 13.08 -13.10
N THR A 176 0.60 12.58 -13.20
CA THR A 176 1.73 13.10 -12.44
C THR A 176 2.00 14.56 -12.83
N ASN A 177 2.18 15.41 -11.83
CA ASN A 177 2.61 16.79 -12.00
C ASN A 177 3.95 16.97 -11.27
N LYS A 178 4.96 17.53 -11.94
CA LYS A 178 6.27 17.78 -11.33
C LYS A 178 6.21 18.80 -10.18
N GLU A 179 5.23 19.70 -10.21
CA GLU A 179 5.03 20.75 -9.21
C GLU A 179 4.33 20.26 -7.94
N ALA A 180 3.77 19.04 -7.97
CA ALA A 180 3.13 18.42 -6.82
C ALA A 180 3.95 17.24 -6.29
N GLU A 181 3.80 16.94 -5.01
CA GLU A 181 4.39 15.75 -4.40
C GLU A 181 3.53 14.54 -4.78
N PHE A 182 4.12 13.49 -5.34
CA PHE A 182 3.35 12.37 -5.87
C PHE A 182 3.53 11.13 -5.00
N ILE A 183 2.44 10.70 -4.37
CA ILE A 183 2.38 9.49 -3.55
C ILE A 183 1.51 8.47 -4.29
N LYS A 184 2.08 7.33 -4.65
CA LYS A 184 1.35 6.21 -5.26
C LYS A 184 1.35 5.00 -4.33
N ILE A 185 0.16 4.42 -4.15
CA ILE A 185 -0.01 3.10 -3.53
C ILE A 185 0.07 2.05 -4.63
N ASP A 186 0.93 1.03 -4.50
CA ASP A 186 0.98 -0.07 -5.46
C ASP A 186 -0.29 -0.92 -5.30
N GLU A 187 -0.94 -1.24 -6.42
CA GLU A 187 -2.13 -2.08 -6.43
C GLU A 187 -1.84 -3.49 -5.91
N LEU A 188 -0.63 -4.00 -6.14
CA LEU A 188 -0.22 -5.30 -5.58
C LEU A 188 -0.20 -5.29 -4.05
N GLU A 189 0.18 -4.19 -3.40
CA GLU A 189 0.12 -4.08 -1.93
C GLU A 189 -1.32 -4.17 -1.42
N VAL A 190 -2.28 -3.64 -2.19
CA VAL A 190 -3.72 -3.67 -1.86
C VAL A 190 -4.30 -5.07 -2.07
N ILE A 191 -3.89 -5.75 -3.14
CA ILE A 191 -4.24 -7.15 -3.41
C ILE A 191 -3.68 -8.03 -2.30
N ASN A 192 -2.38 -7.97 -2.02
CA ASN A 192 -1.72 -8.79 -1.00
C ASN A 192 -2.28 -8.55 0.41
N ALA A 193 -2.78 -7.34 0.69
CA ALA A 193 -3.46 -7.04 1.95
C ALA A 193 -4.86 -7.68 2.09
N GLY A 194 -5.38 -8.30 1.02
CA GLY A 194 -6.68 -8.97 0.94
C GLY A 194 -7.87 -8.01 0.76
N LEU A 195 -7.63 -6.74 0.41
CA LEU A 195 -8.68 -5.72 0.36
C LEU A 195 -9.47 -5.75 -0.96
N ILE A 196 -8.81 -6.13 -2.05
CA ILE A 196 -9.40 -6.22 -3.38
C ILE A 196 -9.12 -7.58 -4.03
N THR A 197 -9.91 -7.92 -5.05
CA THR A 197 -9.76 -9.15 -5.84
C THR A 197 -8.44 -9.18 -6.58
N ARG A 198 -7.93 -10.39 -6.77
CA ARG A 198 -6.65 -10.64 -7.44
C ARG A 198 -6.72 -10.33 -8.94
N ALA A 199 -7.80 -10.74 -9.61
CA ALA A 199 -8.08 -10.45 -11.02
C ALA A 199 -9.54 -10.10 -11.28
N LEU A 200 -9.75 -9.57 -12.49
CA LEU A 200 -11.02 -9.48 -13.18
C LEU A 200 -10.99 -10.42 -14.41
N TYR A 201 -11.90 -11.40 -14.44
CA TYR A 201 -12.13 -12.22 -15.63
C TYR A 201 -13.21 -11.60 -16.50
N ILE A 202 -12.93 -11.44 -17.79
CA ILE A 202 -13.88 -10.89 -18.76
C ILE A 202 -14.35 -12.02 -19.67
N ASN A 203 -15.67 -12.20 -19.80
CA ASN A 203 -16.29 -13.15 -20.72
C ASN A 203 -15.80 -14.59 -20.55
N GLU A 204 -15.55 -14.99 -19.30
CA GLU A 204 -15.13 -16.35 -18.98
C GLU A 204 -16.20 -17.37 -19.37
N ASN A 205 -15.81 -18.39 -20.13
CA ASN A 205 -16.70 -19.42 -20.70
C ASN A 205 -17.70 -18.91 -21.75
N VAL A 206 -17.45 -17.75 -22.37
CA VAL A 206 -18.16 -17.32 -23.58
C VAL A 206 -17.64 -18.11 -24.78
N SER A 207 -18.52 -18.81 -25.49
CA SER A 207 -18.19 -19.58 -26.69
C SER A 207 -18.22 -18.70 -27.95
N ASN A 208 -17.21 -18.84 -28.80
CA ASN A 208 -17.10 -18.09 -30.08
C ASN A 208 -18.01 -18.63 -31.21
N GLU A 209 -18.87 -19.64 -30.94
CA GLU A 209 -19.65 -20.31 -31.98
C GLU A 209 -21.15 -20.00 -31.94
N SER A 210 -21.66 -19.65 -33.12
CA SER A 210 -23.06 -19.58 -33.57
C SER A 210 -23.92 -18.39 -33.13
N THR A 211 -24.71 -17.90 -34.09
CA THR A 211 -25.76 -16.88 -33.97
C THR A 211 -26.63 -17.08 -32.72
N LEU A 212 -26.34 -16.29 -31.68
CA LEU A 212 -27.17 -16.19 -30.49
C LEU A 212 -28.52 -15.56 -30.86
N SER A 213 -29.63 -16.19 -30.49
CA SER A 213 -30.98 -15.64 -30.68
C SER A 213 -31.26 -14.44 -29.75
N ASN A 214 -30.62 -14.41 -28.57
CA ASN A 214 -30.71 -13.33 -27.59
C ASN A 214 -29.40 -13.19 -26.79
N GLU A 215 -28.59 -12.19 -27.13
CA GLU A 215 -27.31 -11.90 -26.48
C GLU A 215 -27.45 -11.60 -24.97
N HIS A 216 -28.53 -10.94 -24.56
CA HIS A 216 -28.75 -10.56 -23.16
C HIS A 216 -29.03 -11.78 -22.28
N GLU A 217 -29.87 -12.69 -22.77
CA GLU A 217 -30.20 -13.93 -22.06
C GLU A 217 -28.95 -14.78 -21.83
N TYR A 218 -28.08 -14.89 -22.83
CA TYR A 218 -26.83 -15.64 -22.74
C TYR A 218 -25.88 -15.08 -21.67
N LEU A 219 -25.65 -13.76 -21.65
CA LEU A 219 -24.81 -13.13 -20.63
C LEU A 219 -25.39 -13.30 -19.22
N LEU A 220 -26.72 -13.21 -19.08
CA LEU A 220 -27.41 -13.42 -17.81
C LEU A 220 -27.27 -14.87 -17.33
N GLU A 221 -27.38 -15.85 -18.23
CA GLU A 221 -27.22 -17.27 -17.90
C GLU A 221 -25.80 -17.57 -17.40
N LEU A 222 -24.76 -17.07 -18.08
CA LEU A 222 -23.37 -17.21 -17.63
C LEU A 222 -23.17 -16.61 -16.24
N ALA A 223 -23.68 -15.40 -16.01
CA ALA A 223 -23.59 -14.72 -14.72
C ALA A 223 -24.33 -15.49 -13.60
N ILE A 224 -25.54 -15.99 -13.86
CA ILE A 224 -26.32 -16.78 -12.90
C ILE A 224 -25.59 -18.09 -12.55
N ASN A 225 -25.06 -18.80 -13.54
CA ASN A 225 -24.31 -20.03 -13.32
C ASN A 225 -23.02 -19.76 -12.54
N LYS A 226 -22.29 -18.68 -12.86
CA LYS A 226 -21.11 -18.24 -12.10
C LYS A 226 -21.47 -17.92 -10.65
N ARG A 227 -22.57 -17.22 -10.40
CA ARG A 227 -23.04 -16.90 -9.05
C ARG A 227 -23.38 -18.16 -8.26
N LYS A 228 -24.04 -19.15 -8.87
CA LYS A 228 -24.35 -20.44 -8.23
C LYS A 228 -23.07 -21.13 -7.76
N ALA A 229 -22.07 -21.22 -8.64
CA ALA A 229 -20.76 -21.80 -8.29
C ALA A 229 -20.08 -21.06 -7.14
N ILE A 230 -20.07 -19.71 -7.15
CA ILE A 230 -19.51 -18.91 -6.05
C ILE A 230 -20.26 -19.18 -4.74
N LYS A 231 -21.60 -19.23 -4.78
CA LYS A 231 -22.42 -19.48 -3.58
C LYS A 231 -22.18 -20.88 -3.01
N GLU A 232 -22.10 -21.89 -3.87
CA GLU A 232 -21.78 -23.27 -3.46
C GLU A 232 -20.40 -23.34 -2.80
N GLU A 233 -19.41 -22.62 -3.33
CA GLU A 233 -18.06 -22.61 -2.78
C GLU A 233 -18.00 -21.90 -1.41
N TYR A 234 -18.70 -20.76 -1.24
CA TYR A 234 -18.85 -20.15 0.08
C TYR A 234 -19.50 -21.12 1.09
N LEU A 235 -20.55 -21.85 0.68
CA LEU A 235 -21.22 -22.83 1.53
C LEU A 235 -20.30 -23.98 1.93
N LYS A 236 -19.48 -24.51 1.01
CA LYS A 236 -18.49 -25.56 1.31
C LYS A 236 -17.46 -25.12 2.35
N LEU A 237 -17.05 -23.85 2.30
CA LEU A 237 -16.11 -23.26 3.24
C LEU A 237 -16.76 -22.75 4.53
N GLY A 238 -18.08 -22.88 4.69
CA GLY A 238 -18.81 -22.39 5.87
C GLY A 238 -18.89 -20.87 5.97
N ILE A 239 -18.71 -20.15 4.85
CA ILE A 239 -18.70 -18.68 4.79
C ILE A 239 -20.12 -18.17 4.53
N GLN A 240 -20.60 -17.28 5.41
CA GLN A 240 -21.92 -16.66 5.30
C GLN A 240 -21.90 -15.42 4.40
N VAL A 241 -21.73 -15.64 3.10
CA VAL A 241 -21.81 -14.59 2.08
C VAL A 241 -22.71 -15.04 0.94
N ASN A 242 -23.75 -14.27 0.65
CA ASN A 242 -24.61 -14.43 -0.52
C ASN A 242 -24.07 -13.54 -1.66
N PRO A 243 -23.46 -14.09 -2.73
CA PRO A 243 -22.90 -13.28 -3.81
C PRO A 243 -24.00 -12.52 -4.56
N LEU A 244 -23.71 -11.28 -4.98
CA LEU A 244 -24.61 -10.41 -5.74
C LEU A 244 -24.13 -10.26 -7.20
N ILE A 245 -25.06 -10.41 -8.15
CA ILE A 245 -24.87 -9.99 -9.55
C ILE A 245 -25.38 -8.56 -9.71
N ILE A 246 -24.59 -7.71 -10.36
CA ILE A 246 -25.04 -6.41 -10.83
C ILE A 246 -25.34 -6.50 -12.33
N ILE A 247 -26.54 -6.11 -12.72
CA ILE A 247 -26.91 -5.93 -14.13
C ILE A 247 -26.97 -4.42 -14.40
N GLN A 248 -26.00 -3.94 -15.19
CA GLN A 248 -25.96 -2.56 -15.61
C GLN A 248 -26.62 -2.42 -17.00
N VAL A 249 -27.76 -1.72 -17.02
CA VAL A 249 -28.54 -1.42 -18.22
C VAL A 249 -28.27 0.02 -18.69
N PRO A 250 -28.49 0.38 -19.96
CA PRO A 250 -28.31 1.76 -20.47
C PRO A 250 -29.37 2.75 -19.96
N SER A 251 -29.08 4.06 -20.08
CA SER A 251 -29.90 5.14 -19.46
C SER A 251 -31.33 5.25 -20.01
N LYS A 252 -31.59 4.76 -21.24
CA LYS A 252 -32.86 4.90 -21.99
C LYS A 252 -33.50 3.56 -22.37
N SER A 253 -33.54 2.60 -21.45
CA SER A 253 -33.90 1.21 -21.80
C SER A 253 -35.00 0.59 -20.92
N ASP A 254 -36.15 1.25 -20.74
CA ASP A 254 -37.24 0.70 -19.92
C ASP A 254 -37.79 -0.61 -20.51
N ASP A 255 -37.81 -0.75 -21.83
CA ASP A 255 -38.22 -2.01 -22.49
C ASP A 255 -37.18 -3.12 -22.33
N LEU A 256 -35.89 -2.79 -22.31
CA LEU A 256 -34.82 -3.74 -21.99
C LEU A 256 -34.94 -4.20 -20.53
N ILE A 257 -35.27 -3.30 -19.60
CA ILE A 257 -35.51 -3.68 -18.19
C ILE A 257 -36.65 -4.70 -18.11
N LYS A 258 -37.77 -4.45 -18.77
CA LYS A 258 -38.91 -5.42 -18.81
C LYS A 258 -38.49 -6.76 -19.41
N GLN A 259 -37.68 -6.74 -20.48
CA GLN A 259 -37.17 -7.96 -21.10
C GLN A 259 -36.28 -8.75 -20.12
N ILE A 260 -35.38 -8.06 -19.41
CA ILE A 260 -34.51 -8.66 -18.38
C ILE A 260 -35.35 -9.21 -17.23
N GLU A 261 -36.32 -8.44 -16.72
CA GLU A 261 -37.22 -8.88 -15.65
C GLU A 261 -37.94 -10.18 -16.02
N LYS A 262 -38.44 -10.27 -17.27
CA LYS A 262 -39.08 -11.50 -17.76
C LYS A 262 -38.11 -12.70 -17.80
N ILE A 263 -36.90 -12.50 -18.33
CA ILE A 263 -35.87 -13.55 -18.37
C ILE A 263 -35.51 -14.00 -16.94
N LEU A 264 -35.38 -13.05 -16.02
CA LEU A 264 -35.06 -13.33 -14.62
C LEU A 264 -36.18 -14.05 -13.89
N GLU A 265 -37.44 -13.71 -14.16
CA GLU A 265 -38.62 -14.38 -13.61
C GLU A 265 -38.69 -15.85 -14.05
N GLU A 266 -38.42 -16.14 -15.33
CA GLU A 266 -38.30 -17.52 -15.85
C GLU A 266 -37.17 -18.32 -15.18
N LYS A 267 -36.15 -17.62 -14.64
CA LYS A 267 -35.03 -18.19 -13.87
C LYS A 267 -35.23 -18.08 -12.35
N GLU A 268 -36.46 -17.84 -11.89
CA GLU A 268 -36.85 -17.79 -10.47
C GLU A 268 -36.38 -16.58 -9.66
N TYR A 269 -36.04 -15.47 -10.33
CA TYR A 269 -35.69 -14.20 -9.70
C TYR A 269 -36.82 -13.18 -9.88
N SER A 270 -37.40 -12.71 -8.78
CA SER A 270 -38.49 -11.73 -8.81
C SER A 270 -38.50 -10.84 -7.58
N TYR A 271 -39.21 -9.71 -7.67
CA TYR A 271 -39.34 -8.78 -6.55
C TYR A 271 -40.11 -9.39 -5.38
N ASP A 272 -41.16 -10.18 -5.66
CA ASP A 272 -41.96 -10.87 -4.64
C ASP A 272 -41.15 -11.89 -3.84
N ARG A 273 -40.18 -12.55 -4.48
CA ARG A 273 -39.25 -13.48 -3.81
C ARG A 273 -38.13 -12.77 -3.04
N GLN A 274 -38.07 -11.43 -3.12
CA GLN A 274 -37.03 -10.57 -2.53
C GLN A 274 -35.59 -10.93 -2.93
N ASN A 275 -35.42 -11.71 -4.00
CA ASN A 275 -34.10 -12.10 -4.51
C ASN A 275 -33.68 -11.23 -5.72
N LEU A 276 -34.58 -10.39 -6.25
CA LEU A 276 -34.31 -9.36 -7.25
C LEU A 276 -34.49 -7.97 -6.63
N ALA A 277 -33.57 -7.07 -6.92
CA ALA A 277 -33.64 -5.66 -6.56
C ALA A 277 -33.42 -4.76 -7.78
N ILE A 278 -33.99 -3.57 -7.74
CA ILE A 278 -33.80 -2.55 -8.77
C ILE A 278 -33.56 -1.20 -8.12
N TRP A 279 -32.54 -0.48 -8.62
CA TRP A 279 -32.18 0.83 -8.13
C TRP A 279 -31.97 1.79 -9.30
N LEU A 280 -33.03 2.55 -9.59
CA LEU A 280 -33.07 3.65 -10.56
C LEU A 280 -33.30 4.98 -9.83
N SER A 281 -33.25 6.08 -10.58
CA SER A 281 -33.54 7.43 -10.06
C SER A 281 -34.98 7.58 -9.57
N ASP A 282 -35.91 6.91 -10.24
CA ASP A 282 -37.37 7.03 -10.15
C ASP A 282 -38.02 5.77 -9.57
N ARG A 283 -37.28 4.65 -9.51
CA ARG A 283 -37.76 3.35 -9.04
C ARG A 283 -36.73 2.68 -8.15
N LYS A 284 -37.14 2.32 -6.92
CA LYS A 284 -36.30 1.58 -5.96
C LYS A 284 -37.14 0.49 -5.31
N GLU A 285 -36.74 -0.75 -5.46
CA GLU A 285 -37.41 -1.91 -4.86
C GLU A 285 -36.38 -2.88 -4.30
N ASN A 286 -36.66 -3.45 -3.13
CA ASN A 286 -35.81 -4.43 -2.43
C ASN A 286 -34.36 -4.00 -2.20
N ILE A 287 -34.09 -2.69 -2.05
CA ILE A 287 -32.74 -2.15 -1.85
C ILE A 287 -32.27 -2.13 -0.39
N GLU A 288 -33.16 -2.38 0.56
CA GLU A 288 -32.85 -2.35 1.99
C GLU A 288 -31.81 -3.43 2.32
N ASP A 289 -30.79 -3.05 3.10
CA ASP A 289 -29.75 -3.94 3.61
C ASP A 289 -28.98 -4.72 2.52
N ILE A 290 -29.01 -4.27 1.27
CA ILE A 290 -28.44 -5.01 0.14
C ILE A 290 -26.92 -5.19 0.26
N GLU A 291 -26.24 -4.31 0.99
CA GLU A 291 -24.81 -4.37 1.33
C GLU A 291 -24.46 -5.47 2.32
N ASN A 292 -25.42 -5.96 3.12
CA ASN A 292 -25.17 -6.98 4.13
C ASN A 292 -24.81 -8.31 3.46
N ASN A 293 -23.77 -8.99 3.97
CA ASN A 293 -23.24 -10.21 3.39
C ASN A 293 -24.29 -11.31 3.19
N GLU A 294 -25.28 -11.39 4.09
CA GLU A 294 -26.29 -12.45 4.12
C GLU A 294 -27.62 -12.03 3.47
N SER A 295 -27.70 -10.81 2.93
CA SER A 295 -28.94 -10.27 2.37
C SER A 295 -29.47 -11.12 1.23
N ASN A 296 -30.79 -11.34 1.17
CA ASN A 296 -31.42 -12.32 0.26
C ASN A 296 -31.27 -11.96 -1.22
N GLN A 297 -31.15 -10.67 -1.54
CA GLN A 297 -31.03 -10.17 -2.90
C GLN A 297 -29.83 -10.80 -3.60
N ALA A 298 -30.10 -11.46 -4.72
CA ALA A 298 -29.15 -12.16 -5.55
C ALA A 298 -28.72 -11.35 -6.78
N ILE A 299 -29.59 -10.44 -7.23
CA ILE A 299 -29.42 -9.67 -8.45
C ILE A 299 -29.88 -8.23 -8.21
N LEU A 300 -29.10 -7.26 -8.67
CA LEU A 300 -29.42 -5.84 -8.65
C LEU A 300 -29.38 -5.27 -10.08
N ILE A 301 -30.48 -4.67 -10.53
CA ILE A 301 -30.57 -3.93 -11.81
C ILE A 301 -30.32 -2.43 -11.57
N MET A 302 -29.45 -1.81 -12.37
CA MET A 302 -29.14 -0.36 -12.31
C MET A 302 -28.80 0.25 -13.68
N LYS A 303 -29.11 1.53 -13.92
CA LYS A 303 -28.87 2.23 -15.21
C LYS A 303 -27.45 2.82 -15.36
N GLN A 304 -26.92 3.43 -14.32
CA GLN A 304 -25.53 3.92 -14.29
C GLN A 304 -24.95 3.61 -12.93
N ALA A 305 -23.63 3.78 -12.77
CA ALA A 305 -23.01 3.72 -11.45
C ALA A 305 -23.85 4.60 -10.53
N ILE A 306 -24.39 4.01 -9.48
CA ILE A 306 -25.07 4.77 -8.44
C ILE A 306 -24.02 5.74 -7.92
N SER A 307 -24.12 7.01 -8.34
CA SER A 307 -23.21 8.05 -7.87
C SER A 307 -23.33 8.27 -6.36
N THR A 308 -24.40 7.75 -5.75
CA THR A 308 -24.68 7.76 -4.31
C THR A 308 -24.25 6.48 -3.61
N GLY A 309 -23.19 6.56 -2.80
CA GLY A 309 -23.00 5.82 -1.54
C GLY A 309 -23.33 4.34 -1.42
N TRP A 310 -23.21 3.57 -2.50
CA TRP A 310 -23.42 2.13 -2.47
C TRP A 310 -22.08 1.40 -2.40
N ASP A 311 -21.82 0.74 -1.26
CA ASP A 311 -20.64 -0.09 -1.00
C ASP A 311 -21.11 -1.52 -0.69
N CYS A 312 -21.07 -2.41 -1.69
CA CYS A 312 -21.52 -3.80 -1.57
C CYS A 312 -20.39 -4.75 -1.96
N PRO A 313 -19.47 -5.08 -1.02
CA PRO A 313 -18.33 -5.96 -1.30
C PRO A 313 -18.71 -7.39 -1.74
N ARG A 314 -19.95 -7.85 -1.45
CA ARG A 314 -20.46 -9.14 -1.93
C ARG A 314 -20.84 -9.15 -3.42
N ALA A 315 -20.83 -8.01 -4.10
CA ALA A 315 -20.98 -7.93 -5.54
C ALA A 315 -19.71 -8.43 -6.23
N LYS A 316 -19.79 -9.61 -6.86
CA LYS A 316 -18.64 -10.27 -7.49
C LYS A 316 -18.74 -10.38 -9.01
N ILE A 317 -19.94 -10.17 -9.55
CA ILE A 317 -20.25 -10.37 -10.96
C ILE A 317 -20.95 -9.11 -11.48
N LEU A 318 -20.42 -8.56 -12.56
CA LEU A 318 -21.02 -7.44 -13.30
C LEU A 318 -21.42 -7.92 -14.69
N VAL A 319 -22.68 -7.71 -15.05
CA VAL A 319 -23.20 -7.88 -16.40
C VAL A 319 -23.44 -6.49 -16.97
N LYS A 320 -22.64 -6.07 -17.96
CA LYS A 320 -22.83 -4.80 -18.65
C LYS A 320 -23.52 -5.05 -19.99
N LEU A 321 -24.76 -4.56 -20.10
CA LEU A 321 -25.56 -4.65 -21.31
C LEU A 321 -25.42 -3.35 -22.13
N ARG A 322 -25.50 -3.48 -23.46
CA ARG A 322 -25.35 -2.38 -24.42
C ARG A 322 -26.71 -1.87 -24.93
N ASP A 323 -26.76 -0.60 -25.34
CA ASP A 323 -27.76 -0.05 -26.27
C ASP A 323 -27.06 0.28 -27.59
N ASN A 324 -27.80 0.44 -28.69
CA ASN A 324 -27.27 0.79 -30.02
C ASN A 324 -26.69 2.22 -30.11
N MET A 325 -26.53 2.92 -28.99
CA MET A 325 -26.08 4.31 -28.91
C MET A 325 -24.84 4.43 -28.02
N SER A 326 -23.86 5.24 -28.46
CA SER A 326 -22.62 5.48 -27.74
C SER A 326 -22.87 6.22 -26.42
N GLU A 327 -22.67 5.56 -25.29
CA GLU A 327 -22.61 6.18 -23.96
C GLU A 327 -21.14 6.41 -23.54
N ASP A 328 -20.91 7.48 -22.79
CA ASP A 328 -19.62 7.76 -22.16
C ASP A 328 -19.35 6.78 -20.99
N PHE A 329 -18.09 6.38 -20.87
CA PHE A 329 -17.61 5.28 -20.03
C PHE A 329 -17.35 5.70 -18.57
N GLU A 330 -17.80 4.89 -17.59
CA GLU A 330 -17.48 5.06 -16.16
C GLU A 330 -16.94 3.76 -15.54
N THR A 331 -15.62 3.68 -15.33
CA THR A 331 -14.92 2.50 -14.77
C THR A 331 -15.11 2.31 -13.26
N GLN A 332 -15.67 3.31 -12.58
CA GLN A 332 -15.83 3.30 -11.13
C GLN A 332 -16.66 2.09 -10.64
N THR A 333 -17.60 1.57 -11.44
CA THR A 333 -18.39 0.38 -11.10
C THR A 333 -17.50 -0.86 -10.89
N ILE A 334 -16.47 -1.04 -11.72
CA ILE A 334 -15.54 -2.18 -11.58
C ILE A 334 -14.73 -2.07 -10.30
N GLY A 335 -14.28 -0.87 -9.94
CA GLY A 335 -13.60 -0.66 -8.67
C GLY A 335 -14.45 -1.04 -7.45
N ARG A 336 -15.78 -1.05 -7.56
CA ARG A 336 -16.69 -1.45 -6.47
C ARG A 336 -16.83 -2.97 -6.35
N ILE A 337 -17.01 -3.68 -7.47
CA ILE A 337 -17.13 -5.16 -7.46
C ILE A 337 -15.81 -5.87 -7.15
N ARG A 338 -14.69 -5.14 -7.22
CA ARG A 338 -13.36 -5.65 -6.88
C ARG A 338 -13.09 -5.70 -5.38
N ARG A 339 -13.96 -5.18 -4.52
CA ARG A 339 -13.75 -5.24 -3.06
C ARG A 339 -13.94 -6.67 -2.56
N MET A 340 -13.11 -7.11 -1.62
CA MET A 340 -13.31 -8.40 -0.97
C MET A 340 -14.39 -8.31 0.11
N PRO A 341 -15.39 -9.21 0.15
CA PRO A 341 -16.22 -9.41 1.32
C PRO A 341 -15.32 -9.70 2.52
N GLN A 342 -15.64 -9.14 3.68
CA GLN A 342 -14.87 -9.32 4.92
C GLN A 342 -13.40 -8.87 4.87
N ALA A 343 -12.95 -8.23 3.78
CA ALA A 343 -11.62 -7.64 3.61
C ALA A 343 -10.43 -8.62 3.77
N HIS A 344 -10.59 -9.86 3.31
CA HIS A 344 -9.51 -10.83 3.18
C HIS A 344 -9.70 -11.73 1.94
N HIS A 345 -8.66 -12.46 1.55
CA HIS A 345 -8.74 -13.55 0.57
C HIS A 345 -9.13 -14.88 1.23
N TYR A 346 -9.78 -15.73 0.47
CA TYR A 346 -10.28 -17.04 0.89
C TYR A 346 -9.38 -18.19 0.41
N ASP A 347 -8.22 -17.87 -0.19
CA ASP A 347 -7.29 -18.79 -0.83
C ASP A 347 -7.99 -19.68 -1.88
N ASN A 348 -8.94 -19.08 -2.59
CA ASN A 348 -9.79 -19.76 -3.55
C ASN A 348 -9.97 -18.89 -4.79
N VAL A 349 -9.53 -19.40 -5.94
CA VAL A 349 -9.54 -18.69 -7.22
C VAL A 349 -10.95 -18.19 -7.59
N LEU A 350 -11.99 -18.96 -7.31
CA LEU A 350 -13.36 -18.56 -7.63
C LEU A 350 -13.86 -17.39 -6.77
N LEU A 351 -13.41 -17.32 -5.51
CA LEU A 351 -13.87 -16.34 -4.52
C LEU A 351 -13.01 -15.06 -4.52
N ASP A 352 -11.71 -15.19 -4.79
CA ASP A 352 -10.72 -14.11 -4.73
C ASP A 352 -10.65 -13.28 -6.01
N ASN A 353 -11.46 -13.63 -7.01
CA ASN A 353 -11.56 -12.92 -8.29
C ASN A 353 -12.97 -12.34 -8.50
N CYS A 354 -13.11 -11.42 -9.45
CA CYS A 354 -14.40 -10.92 -9.91
C CYS A 354 -14.58 -11.15 -11.41
N TYR A 355 -15.83 -11.03 -11.88
CA TYR A 355 -16.25 -11.46 -13.21
C TYR A 355 -17.05 -10.36 -13.91
N LEU A 356 -16.68 -10.07 -15.16
CA LEU A 356 -17.38 -9.17 -16.06
C LEU A 356 -17.90 -9.95 -17.26
N TYR A 357 -19.21 -9.85 -17.51
CA TYR A 357 -19.87 -10.39 -18.69
C TYR A 357 -20.42 -9.23 -19.52
N THR A 358 -19.90 -9.07 -20.74
CA THR A 358 -20.30 -7.99 -21.63
C THR A 358 -19.93 -8.27 -23.08
N PHE A 359 -20.78 -7.86 -24.02
CA PHE A 359 -20.44 -7.81 -25.46
C PHE A 359 -20.12 -6.38 -25.93
N ASP A 360 -19.88 -5.47 -25.00
CA ASP A 360 -19.41 -4.11 -25.31
C ASP A 360 -17.88 -4.13 -25.42
N GLU A 361 -17.38 -4.30 -26.65
CA GLU A 361 -15.94 -4.33 -26.95
C GLU A 361 -15.22 -3.04 -26.52
N LYS A 362 -15.90 -1.87 -26.60
CA LYS A 362 -15.33 -0.59 -26.17
C LYS A 362 -15.18 -0.55 -24.66
N TYR A 363 -16.19 -1.03 -23.93
CA TYR A 363 -16.13 -1.18 -22.49
C TYR A 363 -15.00 -2.14 -22.10
N GLU A 364 -14.96 -3.34 -22.70
CA GLU A 364 -13.91 -4.33 -22.45
C GLU A 364 -12.49 -3.75 -22.65
N GLN A 365 -12.25 -3.07 -23.78
CA GLN A 365 -10.95 -2.45 -24.06
C GLN A 365 -10.60 -1.37 -23.04
N SER A 366 -11.56 -0.54 -22.64
CA SER A 366 -11.33 0.54 -21.70
C SER A 366 -11.05 0.01 -20.30
N VAL A 367 -11.71 -1.07 -19.89
CA VAL A 367 -11.44 -1.78 -18.63
C VAL A 367 -10.05 -2.39 -18.63
N LYS A 368 -9.65 -3.03 -19.74
CA LYS A 368 -8.29 -3.56 -19.92
C LYS A 368 -7.24 -2.44 -19.86
N GLN A 369 -7.54 -1.27 -20.43
CA GLN A 369 -6.65 -0.11 -20.34
C GLN A 369 -6.59 0.46 -18.92
N GLU A 370 -7.70 0.70 -18.22
CA GLU A 370 -7.64 1.28 -16.89
C GLU A 370 -6.96 0.36 -15.87
N LEU A 371 -7.21 -0.95 -15.97
CA LEU A 371 -6.55 -1.96 -15.16
C LEU A 371 -5.12 -2.30 -15.64
N GLY A 372 -4.67 -1.71 -16.75
CA GLY A 372 -3.45 -2.13 -17.46
C GLY A 372 -2.68 -1.03 -18.19
N SER A 373 -2.80 0.26 -17.85
CA SER A 373 -2.12 1.33 -18.61
C SER A 373 -1.21 2.27 -17.83
N ASN A 374 -1.04 2.12 -16.51
CA ASN A 374 -0.03 2.91 -15.76
C ASN A 374 0.64 2.15 -14.60
N ALA A 375 0.85 0.86 -14.81
CA ALA A 375 1.70 -0.02 -14.02
C ALA A 375 2.19 -1.09 -15.01
N TYR A 376 3.41 -1.59 -14.83
CA TYR A 376 3.96 -2.68 -15.63
C TYR A 376 2.89 -3.74 -15.96
N ASP A 377 2.78 -4.17 -17.21
CA ASP A 377 1.77 -5.13 -17.62
C ASP A 377 1.86 -6.38 -16.73
N THR A 378 0.77 -6.76 -16.07
CA THR A 378 0.72 -7.93 -15.21
C THR A 378 0.09 -9.10 -15.97
N LYS A 379 0.75 -10.25 -15.98
CA LYS A 379 0.26 -11.51 -16.55
C LYS A 379 -0.05 -12.49 -15.45
N VAL A 380 -1.18 -13.19 -15.56
CA VAL A 380 -1.46 -14.36 -14.72
C VAL A 380 -0.72 -15.57 -15.28
N VAL A 381 -0.03 -16.27 -14.41
CA VAL A 381 0.56 -17.57 -14.70
C VAL A 381 -0.03 -18.66 -13.81
N PHE A 382 -0.12 -19.88 -14.33
CA PHE A 382 -0.79 -21.00 -13.66
C PHE A 382 0.20 -22.13 -13.38
N LEU A 383 0.13 -22.72 -12.20
CA LEU A 383 1.02 -23.80 -11.76
C LEU A 383 0.81 -25.04 -12.62
N LYS A 384 1.89 -25.63 -13.13
CA LYS A 384 1.81 -26.89 -13.85
C LYS A 384 1.38 -28.01 -12.88
N ASN A 385 0.51 -28.91 -13.36
CA ASN A 385 -0.09 -29.96 -12.53
C ASN A 385 0.94 -30.85 -11.81
N GLU A 386 2.08 -31.11 -12.44
CA GLU A 386 3.17 -31.93 -11.89
C GLU A 386 3.81 -31.36 -10.60
N TYR A 387 3.65 -30.06 -10.33
CA TYR A 387 4.22 -29.40 -9.15
C TYR A 387 3.21 -29.15 -8.02
N LYS A 388 1.92 -29.47 -8.19
CA LYS A 388 0.87 -29.24 -7.15
C LYS A 388 1.11 -29.99 -5.83
N ASN A 389 1.91 -31.06 -5.88
CA ASN A 389 2.23 -31.89 -4.72
C ASN A 389 3.58 -31.54 -4.09
N PHE A 390 4.36 -30.65 -4.70
CA PHE A 390 5.59 -30.17 -4.09
C PHE A 390 5.24 -29.29 -2.88
N SER A 391 5.95 -29.51 -1.77
CA SER A 391 5.74 -28.76 -0.53
C SER A 391 7.03 -28.56 0.24
N LEU A 392 7.14 -27.43 0.94
CA LEU A 392 8.21 -27.12 1.88
C LEU A 392 7.62 -26.65 3.21
N LYS A 393 8.42 -26.68 4.28
CA LYS A 393 8.02 -26.13 5.57
C LYS A 393 8.24 -24.62 5.57
N LYS A 394 7.16 -23.85 5.49
CA LYS A 394 7.21 -22.39 5.66
C LYS A 394 7.19 -22.03 7.13
N ILE A 395 8.00 -21.05 7.52
CA ILE A 395 7.99 -20.46 8.86
C ILE A 395 7.38 -19.07 8.75
N THR A 396 6.38 -18.78 9.59
CA THR A 396 5.65 -17.50 9.62
C THR A 396 5.23 -17.13 11.05
N PHE A 397 4.65 -15.95 11.25
CA PHE A 397 4.12 -15.46 12.53
C PHE A 397 2.95 -14.50 12.27
N ASP A 398 2.10 -14.28 13.28
CA ASP A 398 1.02 -13.29 13.17
C ASP A 398 1.56 -11.89 13.47
N ASN A 399 1.31 -10.91 12.58
CA ASN A 399 1.63 -9.48 12.75
C ASN A 399 0.91 -8.80 13.94
N ALA A 400 0.34 -9.56 14.87
CA ALA A 400 -0.34 -9.05 16.06
C ALA A 400 0.64 -8.65 17.17
N PHE A 401 1.90 -9.14 17.13
CA PHE A 401 2.87 -8.92 18.20
C PHE A 401 4.09 -8.12 17.72
N ASP A 402 4.17 -6.84 18.09
CA ASP A 402 5.43 -6.09 18.07
C ASP A 402 6.34 -6.68 19.16
N GLY A 403 7.15 -7.68 18.80
CA GLY A 403 8.07 -8.43 19.66
C GLY A 403 9.09 -7.63 20.48
N PHE A 404 9.06 -6.30 20.40
CA PHE A 404 9.91 -5.43 21.20
C PHE A 404 9.46 -5.39 22.67
N ASP A 405 10.16 -6.13 23.53
CA ASP A 405 10.16 -5.80 24.96
C ASP A 405 10.85 -4.43 25.14
N GLU A 406 10.11 -3.43 25.61
CA GLU A 406 10.62 -2.05 25.79
C GLU A 406 11.89 -1.99 26.66
N ARG A 407 12.04 -2.89 27.63
CA ARG A 407 13.21 -2.91 28.53
C ARG A 407 14.40 -3.56 27.84
N GLN A 408 14.19 -4.66 27.12
CA GLN A 408 15.26 -5.32 26.37
C GLN A 408 15.77 -4.43 25.25
N THR A 409 14.86 -3.89 24.44
CA THR A 409 15.16 -2.97 23.33
C THR A 409 15.96 -1.76 23.83
N PHE A 410 15.53 -1.17 24.94
CA PHE A 410 16.26 -0.08 25.58
C PHE A 410 17.68 -0.51 25.98
N ASN A 411 17.85 -1.67 26.62
CA ASN A 411 19.16 -2.13 27.07
C ASN A 411 20.11 -2.41 25.89
N ILE A 412 19.61 -2.91 24.76
CA ILE A 412 20.41 -3.16 23.55
C ILE A 412 20.91 -1.85 22.98
N LEU A 413 20.00 -0.91 22.72
CA LEU A 413 20.35 0.43 22.24
C LEU A 413 21.32 1.12 23.20
N HIS A 414 21.04 1.07 24.50
CA HIS A 414 21.88 1.69 25.52
C HIS A 414 23.28 1.06 25.60
N ASN A 415 23.38 -0.27 25.58
CA ASN A 415 24.68 -0.95 25.64
C ASN A 415 25.51 -0.68 24.38
N TYR A 416 24.88 -0.67 23.21
CA TYR A 416 25.54 -0.30 21.96
C TYR A 416 26.16 1.11 22.05
N TYR A 417 25.42 2.11 22.56
CA TYR A 417 25.96 3.47 22.71
C TYR A 417 27.13 3.51 23.71
N ILE A 418 27.10 2.70 24.77
CA ILE A 418 28.24 2.55 25.69
C ILE A 418 29.44 1.96 24.98
N GLU A 419 29.26 0.86 24.24
CA GLU A 419 30.35 0.14 23.58
C GLU A 419 30.95 0.94 22.43
N LYS A 420 30.11 1.52 21.55
CA LYS A 420 30.55 2.28 20.38
C LYS A 420 31.27 3.57 20.75
N TYR A 421 30.74 4.32 21.72
CA TYR A 421 31.26 5.65 22.07
C TYR A 421 32.01 5.69 23.40
N ASN A 422 32.14 4.58 24.13
CA ASN A 422 32.73 4.54 25.47
C ASN A 422 32.05 5.50 26.47
N LEU A 423 30.71 5.58 26.41
CA LEU A 423 29.94 6.46 27.31
C LEU A 423 29.93 5.93 28.75
N THR A 424 29.88 6.87 29.71
CA THR A 424 29.88 6.58 31.15
C THR A 424 28.64 7.18 31.83
N ASN A 425 28.59 7.18 33.15
CA ASN A 425 27.53 7.91 33.88
C ASN A 425 27.77 9.44 33.91
N ASN A 426 28.92 9.93 33.43
CA ASN A 426 29.22 11.36 33.40
C ASN A 426 28.61 12.03 32.16
N LYS A 427 27.42 12.58 32.33
CA LYS A 427 26.63 13.21 31.25
C LYS A 427 27.35 14.35 30.52
N LYS A 428 28.16 15.14 31.23
CA LYS A 428 28.92 16.25 30.63
C LYS A 428 30.02 15.72 29.71
N ASN A 429 30.72 14.67 30.15
CA ASN A 429 31.73 14.01 29.33
C ASN A 429 31.09 13.31 28.13
N ASN A 430 29.98 12.59 28.33
CA ASN A 430 29.26 11.92 27.24
C ASN A 430 28.83 12.87 26.13
N LYS A 431 28.34 14.08 26.48
CA LYS A 431 28.01 15.11 25.49
C LYS A 431 29.23 15.45 24.64
N THR A 432 30.39 15.68 25.26
CA THR A 432 31.64 16.02 24.57
C THR A 432 32.11 14.88 23.66
N ILE A 433 31.97 13.64 24.11
CA ILE A 433 32.32 12.45 23.33
C ILE A 433 31.41 12.30 22.10
N LEU A 434 30.10 12.46 22.28
CA LEU A 434 29.14 12.38 21.18
C LEU A 434 29.37 13.53 20.18
N GLU A 435 29.66 14.75 20.63
CA GLU A 435 30.05 15.88 19.78
C GLU A 435 31.30 15.57 18.93
N ALA A 436 32.32 14.95 19.53
CA ALA A 436 33.53 14.54 18.82
C ALA A 436 33.27 13.44 17.77
N ASN A 437 32.17 12.68 17.92
CA ASN A 437 31.73 11.65 16.97
C ASN A 437 30.63 12.14 16.01
N GLY A 438 30.47 13.45 15.86
CA GLY A 438 29.61 14.06 14.84
C GLY A 438 28.20 14.41 15.30
N TYR A 439 27.82 14.12 16.55
CA TYR A 439 26.52 14.58 17.08
C TYR A 439 26.50 16.09 17.28
N VAL A 440 25.41 16.72 16.88
CA VAL A 440 25.17 18.15 17.00
C VAL A 440 24.30 18.42 18.23
N PHE A 441 24.86 19.13 19.21
CA PHE A 441 24.14 19.61 20.40
C PHE A 441 24.03 21.12 20.37
N LYS A 442 23.01 21.62 19.66
CA LYS A 442 22.63 23.03 19.61
C LYS A 442 21.17 23.18 19.98
N ASP A 443 20.75 24.41 20.21
CA ASP A 443 19.34 24.81 20.37
C ASP A 443 18.71 25.31 19.06
N THR A 444 19.42 25.13 17.94
CA THR A 444 18.99 25.49 16.59
C THR A 444 18.95 24.26 15.67
N ILE A 445 18.05 24.25 14.69
CA ILE A 445 18.03 23.26 13.60
C ILE A 445 18.82 23.80 12.42
N ASP A 446 19.75 22.99 11.92
CA ASP A 446 20.57 23.28 10.76
C ASP A 446 19.81 22.92 9.47
N ASN A 447 19.24 23.92 8.77
CA ASN A 447 18.55 23.73 7.49
C ASN A 447 19.49 23.99 6.30
N TYR A 448 19.36 23.24 5.22
CA TYR A 448 20.13 23.46 3.99
C TYR A 448 19.25 24.11 2.93
N ILE A 449 19.56 25.36 2.56
CA ILE A 449 18.88 26.05 1.45
C ILE A 449 19.74 25.90 0.19
N VAL A 450 19.14 25.38 -0.87
CA VAL A 450 19.75 25.33 -2.21
C VAL A 450 19.51 26.67 -2.89
N GLN A 451 20.57 27.36 -3.32
CA GLN A 451 20.44 28.58 -4.12
C GLN A 451 19.93 28.23 -5.54
N ASP A 452 18.76 28.76 -5.90
CA ASP A 452 18.13 28.56 -7.20
C ASP A 452 18.91 29.22 -8.36
N LYS A 453 19.39 28.40 -9.31
CA LYS A 453 19.16 28.50 -10.77
C LYS A 453 20.16 27.65 -11.56
N ILE A 454 19.68 26.54 -12.15
CA ILE A 454 19.53 26.35 -13.61
C ILE A 454 18.94 24.94 -13.85
N VAL A 455 17.88 24.94 -14.65
CA VAL A 455 17.22 23.75 -15.21
C VAL A 455 18.17 23.04 -16.19
N ARG A 456 18.53 21.78 -15.93
CA ARG A 456 18.56 20.64 -16.87
C ARG A 456 19.16 19.37 -16.24
N ILE A 457 18.35 18.31 -16.21
CA ILE A 457 18.65 16.87 -16.40
C ILE A 457 20.09 16.40 -16.09
N ASN A 458 20.29 15.81 -14.90
CA ASN A 458 20.84 14.46 -14.63
C ASN A 458 21.12 14.31 -13.13
N SER A 459 20.90 13.11 -12.59
CA SER A 459 20.90 12.80 -11.15
C SER A 459 22.27 12.75 -10.47
N ASP A 460 23.38 12.91 -11.21
CA ASP A 460 24.72 12.66 -10.67
C ASP A 460 25.52 13.94 -10.32
N GLU A 461 25.00 15.14 -10.63
CA GLU A 461 25.69 16.42 -10.33
C GLU A 461 25.18 17.14 -9.06
N LEU A 462 24.29 16.52 -8.29
CA LEU A 462 23.70 17.13 -7.08
C LEU A 462 24.67 17.26 -5.89
N GLN A 463 25.87 16.67 -5.96
CA GLN A 463 26.86 16.76 -4.89
C GLN A 463 27.55 18.14 -4.79
N ASN A 464 27.50 18.96 -5.85
CA ASN A 464 28.20 20.26 -5.91
C ASN A 464 27.27 21.49 -5.94
N ALA A 465 26.03 21.36 -5.47
CA ALA A 465 25.19 22.54 -5.25
C ALA A 465 25.68 23.27 -3.99
N ASN A 466 26.01 24.57 -4.09
CA ASN A 466 26.33 25.43 -2.95
C ASN A 466 25.12 25.51 -2.00
N ARG A 467 25.07 24.61 -1.02
CA ARG A 467 24.06 24.60 0.05
C ARG A 467 24.48 25.61 1.12
N ILE A 468 23.67 26.63 1.34
CA ILE A 468 23.86 27.54 2.47
C ILE A 468 23.22 26.89 3.69
N LYS A 469 24.03 26.65 4.72
CA LYS A 469 23.57 26.16 6.01
C LYS A 469 22.95 27.33 6.79
N VAL A 470 21.65 27.28 7.04
CA VAL A 470 20.89 28.28 7.79
C VAL A 470 20.38 27.67 9.07
N SER A 471 20.86 28.17 10.21
CA SER A 471 20.40 27.71 11.52
C SER A 471 19.12 28.44 11.93
N SER A 472 18.09 27.70 12.35
CA SER A 472 16.80 28.24 12.80
C SER A 472 16.53 27.89 14.26
N THR A 473 15.93 28.80 15.03
CA THR A 473 15.64 28.57 16.46
C THR A 473 14.52 27.55 16.63
N VAL A 474 14.68 26.62 17.56
CA VAL A 474 13.68 25.57 17.81
C VAL A 474 12.47 26.08 18.60
N SER A 475 11.28 25.77 18.10
CA SER A 475 9.99 25.99 18.77
C SER A 475 9.19 24.70 18.80
N THR A 476 8.76 24.27 19.98
CA THR A 476 8.02 23.01 20.19
C THR A 476 6.68 22.95 19.46
N ASN A 477 6.12 24.10 19.09
CA ASN A 477 4.86 24.20 18.34
C ASN A 477 5.06 24.14 16.81
N LYS A 478 6.27 24.43 16.32
CA LYS A 478 6.60 24.40 14.89
C LYS A 478 7.36 23.14 14.52
N ASN A 479 8.36 22.79 15.32
CA ASN A 479 9.29 21.70 15.04
C ASN A 479 8.84 20.32 15.56
N GLY A 480 7.58 20.20 16.01
CA GLY A 480 7.01 18.92 16.41
C GLY A 480 6.91 17.93 15.25
N PHE A 481 6.70 18.45 14.04
CA PHE A 481 6.67 17.63 12.84
C PHE A 481 8.04 17.17 12.39
N GLU A 482 9.02 18.04 12.36
CA GLU A 482 10.40 17.71 12.03
C GLU A 482 10.92 16.65 13.00
N LEU A 483 10.64 16.81 14.30
CA LEU A 483 10.94 15.78 15.30
C LEU A 483 10.23 14.46 14.97
N ARG A 484 8.93 14.51 14.68
CA ARG A 484 8.15 13.32 14.36
C ARG A 484 8.65 12.63 13.09
N HIS A 485 8.98 13.40 12.06
CA HIS A 485 9.57 12.93 10.82
C HIS A 485 10.87 12.20 11.12
N SER A 486 11.80 12.84 11.83
CA SER A 486 13.07 12.21 12.17
C SER A 486 12.89 10.92 12.97
N ILE A 487 11.96 10.91 13.93
CA ILE A 487 11.65 9.68 14.67
C ILE A 487 11.00 8.63 13.76
N ASN A 488 10.11 8.99 12.84
CA ASN A 488 9.49 8.06 11.89
C ASN A 488 10.49 7.49 10.89
N VAL A 489 11.44 8.29 10.42
CA VAL A 489 12.55 7.87 9.57
C VAL A 489 13.40 6.83 10.31
N ILE A 490 13.72 7.08 11.59
CA ILE A 490 14.40 6.10 12.44
C ILE A 490 13.54 4.85 12.64
N SER A 491 12.27 5.03 13.01
CA SER A 491 11.36 3.95 13.42
C SER A 491 11.02 3.00 12.26
N SER A 492 10.75 3.54 11.08
CA SER A 492 10.46 2.77 9.86
C SER A 492 11.67 1.94 9.44
N LYS A 493 12.88 2.47 9.59
CA LYS A 493 14.11 1.75 9.22
C LYS A 493 14.39 0.55 10.12
N ILE A 494 14.10 0.68 11.42
CA ILE A 494 14.30 -0.38 12.42
C ILE A 494 13.06 -1.25 12.65
N GLY A 495 11.94 -0.99 11.96
CA GLY A 495 10.67 -1.70 12.16
C GLY A 495 10.01 -1.47 13.52
N MET A 496 10.38 -0.42 14.24
CA MET A 496 9.76 -0.05 15.51
C MET A 496 8.60 0.91 15.30
N ARG A 497 7.62 0.88 16.20
CA ARG A 497 6.59 1.92 16.27
C ARG A 497 7.18 3.28 16.66
N TYR A 498 6.56 4.33 16.15
CA TYR A 498 6.88 5.73 16.48
C TYR A 498 6.92 5.98 18.00
N ASP A 499 5.88 5.58 18.72
CA ASP A 499 5.75 5.81 20.16
C ASP A 499 6.86 5.13 20.97
N ARG A 500 7.24 3.89 20.60
CA ARG A 500 8.35 3.17 21.21
C ARG A 500 9.70 3.80 20.88
N THR A 501 9.93 4.17 19.62
CA THR A 501 11.18 4.82 19.17
C THR A 501 11.38 6.14 19.88
N ARG A 502 10.32 6.97 19.93
CA ARG A 502 10.30 8.21 20.71
C ARG A 502 10.61 7.96 22.17
N LEU A 503 10.02 6.94 22.79
CA LEU A 503 10.27 6.58 24.18
C LEU A 503 11.73 6.18 24.43
N MET A 504 12.38 5.46 23.50
CA MET A 504 13.80 5.10 23.63
C MET A 504 14.70 6.35 23.60
N LEU A 505 14.47 7.23 22.62
CA LEU A 505 15.17 8.51 22.51
C LEU A 505 14.94 9.38 23.76
N GLU A 506 13.70 9.47 24.24
CA GLU A 506 13.37 10.21 25.47
C GLU A 506 14.10 9.61 26.70
N ARG A 507 14.14 8.27 26.83
CA ARG A 507 14.81 7.61 27.96
C ARG A 507 16.34 7.76 27.93
N MET A 508 16.95 7.88 26.75
CA MET A 508 18.41 8.03 26.61
C MET A 508 18.87 9.50 26.73
N PHE A 509 18.08 10.45 26.23
CA PHE A 509 18.53 11.83 26.02
C PHE A 509 17.66 12.92 26.69
N PHE A 510 16.38 12.69 26.99
CA PHE A 510 15.46 13.75 27.46
C PHE A 510 15.34 13.83 29.00
N ARG A 511 15.43 15.05 29.54
CA ARG A 511 15.39 15.29 31.00
C ARG A 511 14.02 15.02 31.64
N GLY A 512 12.90 15.19 30.91
CA GLY A 512 11.54 15.27 31.47
C GLY A 512 10.91 13.97 32.01
N LYS A 513 11.59 12.82 31.95
CA LYS A 513 11.10 11.54 32.50
C LYS A 513 11.99 11.06 33.66
N LEU A 514 11.42 10.48 34.71
CA LEU A 514 12.16 9.84 35.81
C LEU A 514 12.79 8.52 35.34
N PHE A 515 13.94 8.62 34.67
CA PHE A 515 14.71 7.48 34.19
C PHE A 515 16.21 7.73 34.45
N THR A 516 16.91 6.73 34.99
CA THR A 516 18.25 6.89 35.58
C THR A 516 19.39 6.60 34.61
N LYS A 517 19.18 5.74 33.61
CA LYS A 517 20.19 5.36 32.61
C LYS A 517 20.17 6.30 31.38
N LYS A 518 20.54 7.56 31.59
CA LYS A 518 20.61 8.59 30.54
C LYS A 518 22.04 8.93 30.20
N PHE A 519 22.32 9.17 28.92
CA PHE A 519 23.63 9.65 28.47
C PHE A 519 23.77 11.16 28.65
N VAL A 520 22.68 11.91 28.49
CA VAL A 520 22.61 13.38 28.61
C VAL A 520 21.24 13.80 29.18
N ASP A 521 21.13 15.04 29.65
CA ASP A 521 19.88 15.62 30.16
C ASP A 521 19.46 16.82 29.31
N LEU A 522 18.92 16.57 28.13
CA LEU A 522 18.44 17.63 27.24
C LEU A 522 17.11 18.21 27.74
N SER A 523 16.98 19.54 27.70
CA SER A 523 15.69 20.22 27.79
C SER A 523 14.81 19.86 26.59
N LEU A 524 13.53 20.26 26.62
CA LEU A 524 12.61 19.94 25.52
C LEU A 524 13.06 20.53 24.18
N ILE A 525 13.56 21.77 24.20
CA ILE A 525 14.06 22.49 23.02
C ILE A 525 15.33 21.81 22.49
N GLU A 526 16.27 21.48 23.37
CA GLU A 526 17.51 20.80 23.00
C GLU A 526 17.24 19.38 22.49
N PHE A 527 16.25 18.67 23.04
CA PHE A 527 15.88 17.34 22.57
C PHE A 527 15.33 17.36 21.15
N TYR A 528 14.48 18.34 20.83
CA TYR A 528 13.97 18.54 19.47
C TYR A 528 15.14 18.81 18.50
N ALA A 529 15.98 19.80 18.81
CA ALA A 529 17.14 20.13 18.00
C ALA A 529 18.10 18.94 17.83
N PHE A 530 18.32 18.18 18.91
CA PHE A 530 19.20 17.02 18.91
C PHE A 530 18.67 15.91 18.01
N VAL A 531 17.40 15.52 18.10
CA VAL A 531 16.89 14.43 17.26
C VAL A 531 16.86 14.84 15.78
N ILE A 532 16.46 16.08 15.47
CA ILE A 532 16.35 16.57 14.09
C ILE A 532 17.73 16.69 13.44
N ASN A 533 18.69 17.36 14.11
CA ASN A 533 20.03 17.56 13.54
C ASN A 533 20.84 16.27 13.41
N ASN A 534 20.48 15.24 14.17
CA ASN A 534 21.19 13.97 14.21
C ASN A 534 20.39 12.82 13.61
N GLU A 535 19.34 13.09 12.81
CA GLU A 535 18.45 12.06 12.25
C GLU A 535 19.23 10.93 11.57
N ASP A 536 20.18 11.26 10.69
CA ASP A 536 20.96 10.27 9.95
C ASP A 536 21.86 9.41 10.86
N ILE A 537 22.56 10.04 11.82
CA ILE A 537 23.44 9.34 12.75
C ILE A 537 22.61 8.48 13.70
N LEU A 538 21.50 9.00 14.24
CA LEU A 538 20.57 8.26 15.09
C LEU A 538 19.96 7.07 14.35
N LYS A 539 19.53 7.26 13.10
CA LYS A 539 19.00 6.21 12.24
C LYS A 539 20.03 5.11 12.03
N HIS A 540 21.26 5.48 11.66
CA HIS A 540 22.35 4.53 11.45
C HIS A 540 22.67 3.76 12.73
N ASP A 541 22.80 4.47 13.87
CA ASP A 541 23.16 3.86 15.14
C ASP A 541 22.07 2.94 15.70
N PHE A 542 20.81 3.33 15.59
CA PHE A 542 19.70 2.46 16.00
C PHE A 542 19.66 1.22 15.11
N GLN A 543 19.87 1.39 13.80
CA GLN A 543 19.90 0.28 12.87
C GLN A 543 21.08 -0.67 13.15
N GLU A 544 22.27 -0.14 13.38
CA GLU A 544 23.47 -0.91 13.68
C GLU A 544 23.34 -1.61 15.03
N ALA A 545 22.84 -0.94 16.08
CA ALA A 545 22.58 -1.54 17.38
C ALA A 545 21.62 -2.73 17.33
N VAL A 546 20.61 -2.64 16.46
CA VAL A 546 19.64 -3.72 16.21
C VAL A 546 20.23 -4.84 15.34
N SER A 547 21.31 -4.56 14.61
CA SER A 547 21.98 -5.51 13.71
C SER A 547 23.24 -6.16 14.30
N GLN A 548 23.89 -5.56 15.30
CA GLN A 548 25.15 -6.06 15.88
C GLN A 548 24.94 -7.35 16.68
N LYS A 549 25.49 -8.45 16.14
CA LYS A 549 25.67 -9.79 16.74
C LYS A 549 24.52 -10.25 17.63
N SER A 550 23.72 -11.14 17.06
CA SER A 550 22.86 -12.14 17.70
C SER A 550 23.57 -12.90 18.84
N ARG A 551 23.78 -12.23 19.98
CA ARG A 551 24.18 -12.88 21.24
C ARG A 551 22.96 -13.63 21.76
N GLN A 552 22.95 -14.91 21.41
CA GLN A 552 22.25 -16.04 22.04
C GLN A 552 21.26 -15.65 23.14
N MET A 553 19.99 -15.58 22.77
CA MET A 553 18.94 -16.14 23.61
C MET A 553 18.30 -17.29 22.84
N LYS A 554 18.33 -18.49 23.43
CA LYS A 554 17.48 -19.61 23.00
C LYS A 554 16.05 -19.08 22.85
N MET A 555 15.56 -19.14 21.62
CA MET A 555 14.20 -18.73 21.27
C MET A 555 13.19 -19.42 22.19
N LYS A 556 12.21 -18.66 22.68
CA LYS A 556 10.90 -19.26 22.97
C LYS A 556 10.21 -19.40 21.62
N PHE A 557 10.29 -20.60 21.04
CA PHE A 557 9.64 -20.99 19.78
C PHE A 557 8.10 -21.03 19.86
N ASP A 558 7.50 -20.65 21.00
CA ASP A 558 6.08 -20.82 21.28
C ASP A 558 5.14 -19.98 20.40
N GLU A 559 5.66 -19.12 19.52
CA GLU A 559 4.86 -18.18 18.70
C GLU A 559 5.11 -18.25 17.18
N LEU A 560 6.05 -19.06 16.69
CA LEU A 560 6.25 -19.25 15.25
C LEU A 560 5.30 -20.33 14.73
N LYS A 561 4.71 -20.08 13.56
CA LYS A 561 3.87 -21.04 12.86
C LYS A 561 4.69 -21.72 11.78
N ILE A 562 4.82 -23.04 11.88
CA ILE A 562 5.38 -23.88 10.83
C ILE A 562 4.22 -24.48 10.06
N LEU A 563 4.17 -24.21 8.76
CA LEU A 563 3.09 -24.62 7.87
C LEU A 563 3.64 -25.39 6.68
N ASP A 564 2.87 -26.34 6.15
CA ASP A 564 3.15 -26.92 4.85
C ASP A 564 2.80 -25.89 3.77
N TRP A 565 3.83 -25.38 3.11
CA TRP A 565 3.69 -24.45 2.00
C TRP A 565 3.76 -25.18 0.68
N LYS A 566 2.91 -24.74 -0.25
CA LYS A 566 2.91 -25.14 -1.65
C LYS A 566 2.99 -23.89 -2.51
N ALA A 567 3.58 -24.02 -3.69
CA ALA A 567 3.56 -22.93 -4.66
C ALA A 567 2.11 -22.53 -4.97
N PRO A 568 1.80 -21.22 -5.08
CA PRO A 568 0.47 -20.76 -5.46
C PRO A 568 0.01 -21.40 -6.76
N GLU A 569 -1.25 -21.84 -6.84
CA GLU A 569 -1.81 -22.43 -8.07
C GLU A 569 -1.82 -21.42 -9.24
N MET A 570 -1.80 -20.13 -8.92
CA MET A 570 -1.62 -19.05 -9.87
C MET A 570 -0.88 -17.88 -9.24
N ASP A 571 -0.17 -17.10 -10.05
CA ASP A 571 0.56 -15.92 -9.61
C ASP A 571 0.49 -14.79 -10.65
N TYR A 572 0.76 -13.56 -10.21
CA TYR A 572 0.75 -12.35 -11.04
C TYR A 572 2.17 -11.83 -11.22
N ILE A 573 2.63 -11.85 -12.46
CA ILE A 573 4.00 -11.41 -12.80
C ILE A 573 3.96 -10.13 -13.63
N LYS A 574 4.78 -9.16 -13.25
CA LYS A 574 5.03 -7.96 -14.07
C LYS A 574 5.91 -8.36 -15.25
N TYR A 575 5.54 -8.00 -16.47
CA TYR A 575 6.30 -8.30 -17.70
C TYR A 575 6.23 -7.15 -18.71
N ASP A 576 7.18 -7.15 -19.67
CA ASP A 576 7.15 -6.26 -20.83
C ASP A 576 6.56 -7.00 -22.05
N PRO A 577 5.34 -6.65 -22.51
CA PRO A 577 4.72 -7.27 -23.67
C PRO A 577 5.31 -6.80 -25.00
N LYS A 578 6.10 -5.71 -25.00
CA LYS A 578 6.70 -5.13 -26.20
C LYS A 578 8.12 -5.65 -26.46
N MET A 579 8.65 -6.49 -25.58
CA MET A 579 9.95 -7.12 -25.77
C MET A 579 9.93 -8.01 -27.02
N LYS A 580 10.72 -7.61 -28.01
CA LYS A 580 10.75 -8.22 -29.36
C LYS A 580 11.03 -9.73 -29.33
N ASP A 581 11.93 -10.15 -28.44
CA ASP A 581 12.44 -11.53 -28.36
C ASP A 581 11.92 -12.22 -27.08
N THR A 582 10.60 -12.16 -26.87
CA THR A 582 9.96 -12.81 -25.72
C THR A 582 9.95 -14.33 -25.93
N THR A 583 10.59 -15.06 -25.03
CA THR A 583 10.59 -16.53 -24.98
C THR A 583 9.89 -17.03 -23.73
N ILE A 584 9.26 -18.20 -23.82
CA ILE A 584 8.65 -18.86 -22.66
C ILE A 584 9.71 -19.77 -22.02
N TYR A 585 9.89 -19.64 -20.71
CA TYR A 585 10.76 -20.51 -19.92
C TYR A 585 10.05 -21.81 -19.57
N GLU A 586 10.60 -22.91 -20.06
CA GLU A 586 10.05 -24.25 -19.93
C GLU A 586 10.34 -24.85 -18.54
N LYS A 587 11.46 -24.48 -17.91
CA LYS A 587 11.82 -24.99 -16.57
C LYS A 587 11.15 -24.23 -15.42
N SER A 588 10.43 -23.15 -15.71
CA SER A 588 9.56 -22.54 -14.70
C SER A 588 8.46 -23.52 -14.28
N ILE A 589 8.13 -23.56 -12.98
CA ILE A 589 6.98 -24.35 -12.50
C ILE A 589 5.64 -23.81 -13.02
N TYR A 590 5.63 -22.58 -13.54
CA TYR A 590 4.46 -21.91 -14.07
C TYR A 590 4.34 -22.04 -15.60
N MET A 591 3.11 -22.22 -16.08
CA MET A 591 2.78 -22.24 -17.50
C MET A 591 2.95 -20.86 -18.13
N ASN A 592 3.50 -20.83 -19.36
CA ASN A 592 3.63 -19.61 -20.17
C ASN A 592 4.39 -18.47 -19.47
N TYR A 593 5.36 -18.80 -18.60
CA TYR A 593 6.22 -17.84 -17.92
C TYR A 593 7.21 -17.20 -18.90
N PRO A 594 7.13 -15.90 -19.22
CA PRO A 594 8.00 -15.27 -20.20
C PRO A 594 9.30 -14.76 -19.58
N ASN A 595 10.39 -14.74 -20.37
CA ASN A 595 11.65 -14.09 -19.98
C ASN A 595 11.52 -12.56 -19.80
N SER A 596 10.50 -11.94 -20.39
CA SER A 596 10.26 -10.49 -20.35
C SER A 596 9.71 -9.97 -19.02
N THR A 597 9.61 -10.84 -18.02
CA THR A 597 9.31 -10.46 -16.63
C THR A 597 10.29 -9.41 -16.07
N ILE A 598 9.76 -8.40 -15.40
CA ILE A 598 10.52 -7.27 -14.88
C ILE A 598 11.07 -7.59 -13.49
N LYS A 599 12.39 -7.56 -13.35
CA LYS A 599 13.14 -7.91 -12.13
C LYS A 599 14.56 -7.31 -12.15
N SER A 600 15.32 -7.47 -11.08
CA SER A 600 16.72 -6.98 -10.97
C SER A 600 17.67 -7.70 -11.95
N LYS A 601 18.88 -7.16 -12.14
CA LYS A 601 19.89 -7.77 -13.04
C LYS A 601 20.26 -9.18 -12.58
N SER A 602 20.55 -9.35 -11.28
CA SER A 602 20.93 -10.63 -10.68
C SER A 602 19.84 -11.69 -10.86
N GLU A 603 18.57 -11.33 -10.63
CA GLU A 603 17.43 -12.25 -10.83
C GLU A 603 17.27 -12.64 -12.29
N ARG A 604 17.37 -11.68 -13.23
CA ARG A 604 17.30 -11.99 -14.68
C ARG A 604 18.40 -12.94 -15.10
N MET A 605 19.63 -12.71 -14.65
CA MET A 605 20.77 -13.58 -14.95
C MET A 605 20.58 -14.97 -14.35
N PHE A 606 20.06 -15.06 -13.12
CA PHE A 606 19.84 -16.34 -12.44
C PHE A 606 18.75 -17.17 -13.09
N GLU A 607 17.63 -16.58 -13.49
CA GLU A 607 16.60 -17.30 -14.24
C GLU A 607 17.10 -17.76 -15.61
N PHE A 608 17.84 -16.91 -16.31
CA PHE A 608 18.46 -17.29 -17.57
C PHE A 608 19.38 -18.50 -17.37
N PHE A 609 20.19 -18.51 -16.30
CA PHE A 609 21.01 -19.66 -15.92
C PHE A 609 20.16 -20.91 -15.64
N CYS A 610 19.10 -20.79 -14.83
CA CYS A 610 18.20 -21.91 -14.51
C CYS A 610 17.56 -22.53 -15.76
N GLU A 611 17.10 -21.70 -16.69
CA GLU A 611 16.49 -22.15 -17.93
C GLU A 611 17.49 -22.92 -18.81
N HIS A 612 18.72 -22.41 -18.94
CA HIS A 612 19.70 -22.95 -19.90
C HIS A 612 20.67 -23.98 -19.30
N ASN A 613 20.74 -24.13 -17.98
CA ASN A 613 21.63 -25.12 -17.36
C ASN A 613 21.00 -26.51 -17.38
N GLU A 614 21.67 -27.47 -18.01
CA GLU A 614 21.19 -28.84 -18.12
C GLU A 614 20.97 -29.52 -16.76
N ASN A 615 21.69 -29.16 -15.71
CA ASN A 615 21.60 -29.79 -14.39
C ASN A 615 20.44 -29.28 -13.53
N ILE A 616 19.69 -28.29 -14.03
CA ILE A 616 18.49 -27.78 -13.37
C ILE A 616 17.25 -28.40 -14.02
N LYS A 617 16.39 -28.98 -13.17
CA LYS A 617 15.15 -29.63 -13.56
C LYS A 617 14.01 -28.63 -13.66
N TRP A 618 13.84 -27.81 -12.61
CA TRP A 618 12.85 -26.73 -12.59
C TRP A 618 13.26 -25.64 -11.60
N PHE A 619 12.67 -24.46 -11.76
CA PHE A 619 12.81 -23.36 -10.81
C PHE A 619 11.47 -22.65 -10.56
N TYR A 620 11.38 -22.01 -9.39
CA TYR A 620 10.29 -21.17 -8.94
C TYR A 620 10.86 -19.83 -8.49
N LYS A 621 10.40 -18.73 -9.09
CA LYS A 621 10.60 -17.39 -8.56
C LYS A 621 9.54 -17.14 -7.48
N ASN A 622 9.99 -16.91 -6.26
CA ASN A 622 9.13 -16.59 -5.13
C ASN A 622 8.71 -15.11 -5.15
N GLY A 623 7.57 -14.82 -4.54
CA GLY A 623 7.07 -13.45 -4.38
C GLY A 623 7.56 -12.77 -3.09
N GLU A 624 7.29 -11.47 -2.95
CA GLU A 624 8.00 -10.62 -1.98
C GLU A 624 7.22 -10.26 -0.70
N SER A 625 5.89 -10.47 -0.62
CA SER A 625 5.11 -9.90 0.50
C SER A 625 3.69 -10.49 0.75
N SER A 626 3.47 -11.79 0.58
CA SER A 626 2.16 -12.44 0.82
C SER A 626 2.26 -13.63 1.78
N SER A 627 1.15 -13.97 2.44
CA SER A 627 0.98 -15.26 3.12
C SER A 627 1.09 -16.45 2.16
N ASP A 628 0.88 -16.25 0.87
CA ASP A 628 0.91 -17.33 -0.14
C ASP A 628 2.33 -17.72 -0.53
N TYR A 629 3.33 -16.86 -0.30
CA TYR A 629 4.70 -17.07 -0.74
C TYR A 629 5.53 -17.81 0.31
N PHE A 630 6.55 -18.53 -0.13
CA PHE A 630 7.43 -19.26 0.77
C PHE A 630 8.18 -18.25 1.65
N SER A 631 8.11 -18.42 2.97
CA SER A 631 8.82 -17.56 3.89
C SER A 631 9.58 -18.35 4.95
N ILE A 632 10.67 -17.77 5.39
CA ILE A 632 11.31 -18.06 6.65
C ILE A 632 11.23 -16.82 7.55
N VAL A 633 11.67 -16.96 8.81
CA VAL A 633 11.64 -15.86 9.77
C VAL A 633 13.03 -15.68 10.33
N TYR A 634 13.48 -14.43 10.37
CA TYR A 634 14.66 -14.05 11.14
C TYR A 634 14.25 -13.05 12.22
N VAL A 635 15.05 -12.99 13.26
CA VAL A 635 14.83 -12.10 14.40
C VAL A 635 16.03 -11.18 14.48
N ASP A 636 15.78 -9.88 14.61
CA ASP A 636 16.86 -8.93 14.84
C ASP A 636 17.28 -8.91 16.32
N ALA A 637 18.31 -8.13 16.67
CA ALA A 637 18.86 -8.14 18.03
C ALA A 637 17.84 -7.75 19.11
N VAL A 638 16.75 -7.07 18.74
CA VAL A 638 15.70 -6.54 19.63
C VAL A 638 14.45 -7.41 19.66
N ASN A 639 14.56 -8.67 19.23
CA ASN A 639 13.47 -9.65 19.20
C ASN A 639 12.32 -9.27 18.25
N HIS A 640 12.53 -8.36 17.30
CA HIS A 640 11.56 -8.14 16.25
C HIS A 640 11.69 -9.21 15.17
N LYS A 641 10.55 -9.80 14.83
CA LYS A 641 10.46 -10.88 13.84
C LYS A 641 10.25 -10.25 12.48
N TRP A 642 11.00 -10.72 11.50
CA TRP A 642 10.89 -10.28 10.12
C TRP A 642 10.59 -11.48 9.23
N HIS A 643 9.64 -11.34 8.33
CA HIS A 643 9.51 -12.28 7.23
C HIS A 643 10.69 -12.11 6.28
N PHE A 644 11.25 -13.24 5.85
CA PHE A 644 12.20 -13.31 4.76
C PHE A 644 11.64 -14.25 3.70
N TYR A 645 11.51 -13.74 2.49
CA TYR A 645 11.06 -14.47 1.31
C TYR A 645 12.26 -14.65 0.38
N PRO A 646 12.96 -15.80 0.42
CA PRO A 646 14.07 -16.06 -0.50
C PRO A 646 13.60 -16.00 -1.95
N ASP A 647 14.41 -15.43 -2.84
CA ASP A 647 14.02 -15.15 -4.21
C ASP A 647 13.62 -16.38 -5.04
N PHE A 648 14.31 -17.51 -4.88
CA PHE A 648 14.12 -18.69 -5.72
C PHE A 648 14.12 -20.00 -4.94
N ILE A 649 13.33 -20.95 -5.45
CA ILE A 649 13.44 -22.38 -5.13
C ILE A 649 13.80 -23.11 -6.41
N VAL A 650 14.86 -23.90 -6.39
CA VAL A 650 15.37 -24.63 -7.55
C VAL A 650 15.48 -26.11 -7.23
N CYS A 651 15.16 -26.95 -8.19
CA CYS A 651 15.40 -28.38 -8.12
C CYS A 651 16.41 -28.79 -9.18
N ASP A 652 17.49 -29.43 -8.74
CA ASP A 652 18.46 -30.01 -9.66
C ASP A 652 17.99 -31.37 -10.20
N LYS A 653 18.74 -31.93 -11.15
CA LYS A 653 18.45 -33.24 -11.74
C LYS A 653 18.54 -34.41 -10.74
N ASP A 654 19.29 -34.23 -9.65
CA ASP A 654 19.37 -35.20 -8.54
C ASP A 654 18.18 -35.11 -7.58
N ASN A 655 17.21 -34.22 -7.87
CA ASN A 655 16.06 -33.90 -7.03
C ASN A 655 16.43 -33.25 -5.68
N LYS A 656 17.61 -32.64 -5.56
CA LYS A 656 17.93 -31.81 -4.39
C LYS A 656 17.29 -30.44 -4.57
N ILE A 657 16.74 -29.93 -3.47
CA ILE A 657 16.11 -28.61 -3.43
C ILE A 657 17.13 -27.58 -2.96
N TRP A 658 17.19 -26.47 -3.68
CA TRP A 658 18.02 -25.31 -3.40
C TRP A 658 17.13 -24.11 -3.12
N ILE A 659 17.39 -23.41 -2.02
CA ILE A 659 16.75 -22.14 -1.70
C ILE A 659 17.77 -21.03 -1.91
N ILE A 660 17.49 -20.12 -2.83
CA ILE A 660 18.44 -19.13 -3.32
C ILE A 660 17.91 -17.73 -3.07
N GLU A 661 18.75 -16.88 -2.51
CA GLU A 661 18.52 -15.43 -2.43
C GLU A 661 19.46 -14.72 -3.38
N THR A 662 18.98 -13.80 -4.20
CA THR A 662 19.83 -13.00 -5.07
C THR A 662 20.11 -11.62 -4.46
N LYS A 663 21.32 -11.11 -4.68
CA LYS A 663 21.72 -9.77 -4.27
C LYS A 663 22.51 -9.09 -5.38
N GLY A 664 22.50 -7.76 -5.39
CA GLY A 664 23.41 -7.00 -6.23
C GLY A 664 24.86 -7.37 -5.90
N GLY A 665 25.63 -7.79 -6.90
CA GLY A 665 27.03 -8.15 -6.73
C GLY A 665 27.95 -6.95 -6.69
N GLU A 666 29.05 -7.02 -7.41
CA GLU A 666 30.10 -6.00 -7.42
C GLU A 666 30.14 -5.31 -8.79
N SER A 667 30.31 -3.98 -8.80
CA SER A 667 30.50 -3.19 -10.02
C SER A 667 31.88 -3.41 -10.64
N THR A 668 32.11 -2.90 -11.84
CA THR A 668 33.43 -2.94 -12.49
C THR A 668 34.50 -2.16 -11.70
N THR A 669 34.11 -1.22 -10.83
CA THR A 669 35.00 -0.42 -9.98
C THR A 669 35.25 -1.03 -8.60
N GLY A 670 34.66 -2.19 -8.29
CA GLY A 670 34.81 -2.84 -6.98
C GLY A 670 33.81 -2.39 -5.91
N GLU A 671 32.82 -1.57 -6.29
CA GLU A 671 31.79 -1.10 -5.36
C GLU A 671 30.67 -2.15 -5.23
N SER A 672 30.27 -2.46 -3.99
CA SER A 672 29.13 -3.34 -3.74
C SER A 672 27.83 -2.67 -4.20
N LYS A 673 27.06 -3.39 -5.02
CA LYS A 673 25.69 -3.00 -5.41
C LYS A 673 24.65 -3.48 -4.39
N ASN A 674 25.07 -4.11 -3.29
CA ASN A 674 24.15 -4.56 -2.24
C ASN A 674 23.67 -3.37 -1.42
N ILE A 675 22.35 -3.19 -1.34
CA ILE A 675 21.69 -2.15 -0.54
C ILE A 675 20.98 -2.72 0.70
N ASP A 676 21.00 -4.05 0.87
CA ASP A 676 20.30 -4.75 1.94
C ASP A 676 21.17 -4.86 3.19
N ILE A 677 20.96 -3.94 4.12
CA ILE A 677 21.69 -3.89 5.39
C ILE A 677 21.37 -5.10 6.29
N LYS A 678 20.29 -5.85 6.02
CA LYS A 678 19.89 -7.04 6.79
C LYS A 678 20.38 -8.34 6.17
N VAL A 679 21.28 -8.28 5.19
CA VAL A 679 21.75 -9.43 4.41
C VAL A 679 22.35 -10.53 5.28
N GLU A 680 23.14 -10.19 6.30
CA GLU A 680 23.76 -11.17 7.20
C GLU A 680 22.72 -11.93 8.04
N ASN A 681 21.70 -11.23 8.56
CA ASN A 681 20.60 -11.87 9.30
C ASN A 681 19.81 -12.84 8.41
N LYS A 682 19.58 -12.47 7.15
CA LYS A 682 18.93 -13.34 6.16
C LYS A 682 19.80 -14.54 5.82
N PHE A 683 21.11 -14.35 5.69
CA PHE A 683 22.08 -15.40 5.40
C PHE A 683 22.10 -16.46 6.51
N GLU A 684 22.22 -16.05 7.76
CA GLU A 684 22.20 -16.97 8.91
C GLU A 684 20.84 -17.66 9.06
N ALA A 685 19.72 -16.95 8.89
CA ALA A 685 18.40 -17.58 8.95
C ALA A 685 18.20 -18.64 7.86
N LEU A 686 18.70 -18.40 6.65
CA LEU A 686 18.63 -19.39 5.57
C LEU A 686 19.53 -20.59 5.83
N LYS A 687 20.72 -20.37 6.41
CA LYS A 687 21.64 -21.41 6.86
C LYS A 687 21.03 -22.30 7.94
N GLU A 688 20.42 -21.70 8.96
CA GLU A 688 19.71 -22.42 10.02
C GLU A 688 18.55 -23.25 9.46
N TYR A 689 17.71 -22.63 8.62
CA TYR A 689 16.61 -23.33 7.95
C TYR A 689 17.10 -24.51 7.10
N ALA A 690 18.16 -24.30 6.31
CA ALA A 690 18.72 -25.33 5.45
C ALA A 690 19.25 -26.53 6.24
N ASN A 691 19.90 -26.28 7.37
CA ASN A 691 20.37 -27.33 8.27
C ASN A 691 19.20 -28.09 8.93
N GLU A 692 18.14 -27.39 9.33
CA GLU A 692 16.97 -28.02 9.99
C GLU A 692 16.17 -28.91 9.02
N TYR A 693 15.92 -28.42 7.79
CA TYR A 693 15.07 -29.10 6.80
C TYR A 693 15.86 -29.88 5.74
N ASN A 694 17.19 -29.96 5.88
CA ASN A 694 18.09 -30.69 4.99
C ASN A 694 17.89 -30.32 3.51
N VAL A 695 17.90 -29.02 3.22
CA VAL A 695 17.86 -28.47 1.86
C VAL A 695 19.18 -27.75 1.56
N ASN A 696 19.53 -27.66 0.28
CA ASN A 696 20.66 -26.84 -0.14
C ASN A 696 20.25 -25.36 -0.16
N TRP A 697 21.23 -24.47 -0.09
CA TRP A 697 20.97 -23.03 -0.05
C TRP A 697 22.17 -22.24 -0.55
N GLY A 698 21.95 -20.95 -0.80
CA GLY A 698 23.02 -20.01 -1.09
C GLY A 698 22.55 -18.61 -1.46
N PHE A 699 23.45 -17.65 -1.34
CA PHE A 699 23.26 -16.29 -1.82
C PHE A 699 23.95 -16.16 -3.17
N VAL A 700 23.27 -15.63 -4.17
CA VAL A 700 23.78 -15.46 -5.53
C VAL A 700 23.96 -13.98 -5.86
N ARG A 701 25.13 -13.64 -6.40
CA ARG A 701 25.51 -12.26 -6.78
C ARG A 701 26.09 -12.19 -8.18
N ASP A 702 25.83 -11.07 -8.87
CA ASP A 702 26.34 -10.79 -10.21
C ASP A 702 27.66 -10.00 -10.20
N TYR A 703 28.71 -10.57 -10.80
CA TYR A 703 30.04 -9.96 -10.86
C TYR A 703 30.25 -9.26 -12.20
N ASP A 704 30.16 -7.92 -12.23
CA ASP A 704 30.17 -7.15 -13.48
C ASP A 704 31.52 -7.20 -14.23
N LYS A 705 32.62 -7.52 -13.54
CA LYS A 705 33.95 -7.65 -14.17
C LYS A 705 34.02 -8.78 -15.21
N ASN A 706 33.19 -9.81 -15.07
CA ASN A 706 33.18 -10.96 -16.00
C ASN A 706 31.77 -11.46 -16.37
N ASP A 707 30.73 -10.66 -16.09
CA ASP A 707 29.31 -10.96 -16.34
C ASP A 707 28.87 -12.36 -15.87
N SER A 708 29.40 -12.83 -14.74
CA SER A 708 29.10 -14.16 -14.19
C SER A 708 28.38 -14.11 -12.84
N LEU A 709 27.71 -15.21 -12.48
CA LEU A 709 27.06 -15.39 -11.19
C LEU A 709 27.94 -16.22 -10.26
N TYR A 710 28.03 -15.79 -9.00
CA TYR A 710 28.72 -16.49 -7.93
C TYR A 710 27.75 -16.79 -6.79
N LEU A 711 27.98 -17.90 -6.09
CA LEU A 711 27.19 -18.36 -4.96
C LEU A 711 28.06 -18.46 -3.71
N CYS A 712 27.55 -17.96 -2.60
CA CYS A 712 28.13 -18.13 -1.27
C CYS A 712 27.14 -18.88 -0.36
N ASN A 713 27.62 -19.91 0.32
CA ASN A 713 26.85 -20.72 1.28
C ASN A 713 27.67 -21.16 2.51
N THR A 714 28.80 -20.49 2.78
CA THR A 714 29.71 -20.75 3.90
C THR A 714 29.63 -19.63 4.93
N GLU A 715 30.33 -18.53 4.64
CA GLU A 715 30.43 -17.32 5.45
C GLU A 715 30.18 -16.12 4.54
N TYR A 716 29.25 -15.26 4.94
CA TYR A 716 28.87 -14.12 4.12
C TYR A 716 29.97 -13.06 4.12
N THR A 717 30.39 -12.63 2.94
CA THR A 717 31.33 -11.52 2.77
C THR A 717 30.86 -10.57 1.66
N GLU A 718 31.02 -9.26 1.88
CA GLU A 718 30.64 -8.25 0.88
C GLU A 718 31.59 -8.24 -0.33
N VAL A 719 32.86 -8.61 -0.14
CA VAL A 719 33.89 -8.64 -1.20
C VAL A 719 33.79 -9.97 -1.96
N MET A 720 33.50 -9.90 -3.26
CA MET A 720 33.28 -11.10 -4.09
C MET A 720 34.57 -11.80 -4.52
N GLU A 721 35.74 -11.17 -4.34
CA GLU A 721 37.06 -11.77 -4.62
C GLU A 721 37.49 -12.79 -3.54
N ASN A 722 36.69 -12.96 -2.48
CA ASN A 722 36.91 -13.98 -1.47
C ASN A 722 36.57 -15.39 -2.01
N ASP A 723 37.36 -16.39 -1.61
CA ASP A 723 37.19 -17.82 -1.91
C ASP A 723 35.81 -18.39 -1.47
N ASP A 724 35.10 -17.72 -0.55
CA ASP A 724 33.72 -18.07 -0.17
C ASP A 724 32.70 -17.88 -1.32
N TRP A 725 33.04 -17.09 -2.33
CA TRP A 725 32.21 -16.88 -3.52
C TRP A 725 32.64 -17.83 -4.63
N ILE A 726 31.86 -18.89 -4.84
CA ILE A 726 32.14 -19.93 -5.82
C ILE A 726 31.35 -19.65 -7.09
N LEU A 727 31.97 -19.83 -8.26
CA LEU A 727 31.31 -19.62 -9.54
C LEU A 727 30.09 -20.55 -9.68
N LEU A 728 28.90 -20.00 -9.93
CA LEU A 728 27.62 -20.72 -9.85
C LEU A 728 27.57 -21.96 -10.76
N LYS A 729 28.17 -21.86 -11.95
CA LYS A 729 28.25 -22.98 -12.91
C LYS A 729 29.04 -24.18 -12.37
N GLU A 730 29.89 -23.96 -11.37
CA GLU A 730 30.69 -25.03 -10.78
C GLU A 730 29.95 -25.82 -9.70
N ILE A 731 28.84 -25.26 -9.20
CA ILE A 731 28.00 -25.88 -8.18
C ILE A 731 26.96 -26.79 -8.83
N PHE A 732 26.35 -26.34 -9.92
CA PHE A 732 25.37 -27.11 -10.69
C PHE A 732 26.05 -27.85 -11.86
N LYS A 733 26.88 -28.85 -11.53
CA LYS A 733 27.63 -29.69 -12.48
C LYS A 733 26.98 -31.03 -12.77
#